data_AF-A0A4R5CK33-F1
#
_entry.id   AF-A0A4R5CK33-F1
#
_cell.length_a   1.000
_cell.length_b   1.000
_cell.length_c   1.000
_cell.angle_alpha   90.00
_cell.angle_beta   90.00
_cell.angle_gamma   90.00
#
_symmetry.space_group_name_H-M   'P 1'
#
loop_
_entity.id
_entity.type
_entity.pdbx_description
1 polymer ?
#
loop_
_entity_poly.entity_id
_entity_poly.type
_entity_poly.pdbx_seq_one_letter_code
_entity_poly.pdbx_strand_id
1 'polypeptide(L)'
;MRGPAPRAVEGRPVRSRHRSVGAGRGVGGRAVQPGPRPRRAGRRRRRASAGRGLAGVAHAPRLGGAVSARRRARAMNRRQFLSRSAAGTGALALGLHDPSSAGAAQVDRPNFLWLVSEDNSPYLGAYGDPQSATPTLDRLAAEGIRYENAFATAPVCAPTRFGIVTGLEATTCGPAHQMRASGHIPNWLRGFPAYLREAGYHCTNNAKTDYNAPISIADAWDASSGQAHWRNRPAAAPFFAVFNYNVTHESQLFPGAREPLPTGPGPDEVRLPPYHPDASQLRADRSLHYDLMTSLDQQVAQRLAELEADGLAGDTIVVYYGDHGGVLPRSKRSCLDSGLRIPLVVRFPARWAHLAPAGPGTVTDEIVDQLDLAPTMLSLAGLPVPDYMSGRVFAGDGREPPKRYTFGFRNRMDERYDMSRTVRDARYRYTRNYLPHVPYGQHNEYAWQQLGMAEWERLFHEGRCDDVQSAYWRDKPVEELYDLWADPHEVTNLAADPARRTVRNDLRAALDAHLVAVNDNGFIPEGSPLEGFDASRSPGAYPLAEVMRVAAVAAERRVAGTAQLIRWLLHDNECVRYWAALGCVMLRGGAKAATGTLLSRLNDPSWSVRIVAAQALCWLRERERGLAVLTEALLHHDHERIRLQAANALDEIGSLALATLPALRQAGGDANLQVRQAVGYTAAVLAGEWPYADGLSLQLPATWLVAGEPGRVTVRLHNSGEQARVNIQLSLAAPDGWVATPATPAGYAALPAGHTVEAGFDLTAPPGTEPGEHFIHGVTTYSTAGHDMSTRVRRPIYVEGEPA
;
A
#
# COMPACT_ATOMS: atom_id res chain seq x y z
N MET A 1 30.82 -8.66 38.37
CA MET A 1 31.61 -7.89 39.34
C MET A 1 32.12 -6.61 38.66
N ARG A 2 31.76 -5.45 39.24
CA ARG A 2 32.31 -4.08 39.11
C ARG A 2 32.76 -3.57 37.72
N GLY A 3 31.92 -2.72 37.11
CA GLY A 3 32.34 -1.73 36.12
C GLY A 3 32.73 -0.38 36.78
N PRO A 4 33.23 0.60 36.01
CA PRO A 4 33.35 1.98 36.46
C PRO A 4 32.28 2.89 35.83
N ALA A 5 31.69 3.74 36.67
CA ALA A 5 30.71 4.78 36.34
C ALA A 5 31.34 6.05 35.73
N PRO A 6 30.58 6.86 34.98
CA PRO A 6 31.05 8.15 34.45
C PRO A 6 30.85 9.32 35.43
N ARG A 7 31.73 10.31 35.30
CA ARG A 7 31.84 11.53 36.13
C ARG A 7 30.70 12.52 35.92
N ALA A 8 30.27 13.12 37.02
CA ALA A 8 29.39 14.29 37.10
C ALA A 8 30.15 15.60 36.77
N VAL A 9 29.43 16.56 36.18
CA VAL A 9 29.82 17.98 36.16
C VAL A 9 28.63 18.79 36.67
N GLU A 10 28.77 19.34 37.87
CA GLU A 10 27.91 20.39 38.42
C GLU A 10 28.23 21.74 37.79
N GLY A 11 27.19 22.54 37.56
CA GLY A 11 27.27 23.86 36.96
C GLY A 11 27.60 24.99 37.93
N ARG A 12 27.46 26.24 37.44
CA ARG A 12 26.96 27.41 38.20
C ARG A 12 26.58 28.55 37.23
N PRO A 13 25.72 29.50 37.66
CA PRO A 13 24.80 30.28 36.84
C PRO A 13 25.25 31.75 36.71
N VAL A 14 24.44 32.63 36.08
CA VAL A 14 24.05 33.96 36.63
C VAL A 14 23.26 34.87 35.65
N ARG A 15 22.11 35.31 36.17
CA ARG A 15 21.38 36.60 36.07
C ARG A 15 20.51 37.02 34.87
N SER A 16 19.24 37.13 35.25
CA SER A 16 18.17 38.00 34.78
C SER A 16 18.50 39.50 34.82
N ARG A 17 17.85 40.26 33.92
CA ARG A 17 17.45 41.66 34.17
C ARG A 17 16.05 41.93 33.60
N HIS A 18 15.13 42.24 34.52
CA HIS A 18 13.91 42.99 34.24
C HIS A 18 14.25 44.41 33.78
N ARG A 19 13.43 44.96 32.88
CA ARG A 19 13.01 46.36 32.90
C ARG A 19 11.63 46.49 32.26
N SER A 20 10.67 46.89 33.08
CA SER A 20 9.41 47.52 32.69
C SER A 20 9.55 49.04 32.79
N VAL A 21 8.72 49.76 32.03
CA VAL A 21 7.99 51.02 32.34
C VAL A 21 7.80 51.82 31.05
N GLY A 22 6.57 52.28 30.81
CA GLY A 22 6.33 53.53 30.06
C GLY A 22 5.12 53.53 29.13
N ALA A 23 3.99 54.02 29.63
CA ALA A 23 2.72 54.20 28.94
C ALA A 23 2.67 55.44 28.02
N GLY A 24 1.69 55.49 27.10
CA GLY A 24 0.98 56.75 26.79
C GLY A 24 0.50 56.99 25.35
N ARG A 25 -0.84 57.14 25.22
CA ARG A 25 -1.63 57.85 24.18
C ARG A 25 -1.81 57.11 22.84
N GLY A 26 -2.99 56.99 22.22
CA GLY A 26 -4.32 57.59 22.43
C GLY A 26 -4.93 58.00 21.07
N VAL A 27 -6.25 57.80 20.90
CA VAL A 27 -7.15 58.30 19.82
C VAL A 27 -7.09 57.51 18.49
N GLY A 28 -8.17 57.09 17.85
CA GLY A 28 -9.61 57.24 18.05
C GLY A 28 -10.36 56.46 16.95
N GLY A 29 -11.56 55.98 17.26
CA GLY A 29 -12.35 55.14 16.35
C GLY A 29 -13.15 55.90 15.30
N ARG A 30 -13.69 55.14 14.34
CA ARG A 30 -15.01 55.39 13.76
C ARG A 30 -15.58 54.14 13.11
N ALA A 31 -16.70 53.68 13.66
CA ALA A 31 -17.62 52.73 13.06
C ALA A 31 -18.45 53.42 11.98
N VAL A 32 -18.83 52.67 10.93
CA VAL A 32 -19.92 53.04 10.01
C VAL A 32 -20.81 51.81 9.83
N GLN A 33 -22.08 51.95 10.20
CA GLN A 33 -23.17 50.98 10.01
C GLN A 33 -23.71 50.99 8.57
N PRO A 34 -24.44 49.93 8.14
CA PRO A 34 -24.91 49.75 6.77
C PRO A 34 -26.31 50.33 6.52
N GLY A 35 -26.54 50.86 5.32
CA GLY A 35 -27.84 51.31 4.80
C GLY A 35 -28.33 50.43 3.63
N PRO A 36 -29.64 50.51 3.25
CA PRO A 36 -30.44 49.32 2.99
C PRO A 36 -30.74 49.00 1.50
N ARG A 37 -31.24 47.77 1.31
CA ARG A 37 -31.83 47.20 0.07
C ARG A 37 -32.96 48.07 -0.51
N PRO A 38 -33.28 47.84 -1.80
CA PRO A 38 -34.68 47.74 -2.21
C PRO A 38 -35.04 46.38 -2.81
N ARG A 39 -36.32 46.04 -2.64
CA ARG A 39 -37.01 44.82 -3.08
C ARG A 39 -37.85 45.10 -4.33
N ARG A 40 -38.05 44.03 -5.10
CA ARG A 40 -39.27 43.62 -5.86
C ARG A 40 -39.69 44.41 -7.10
N ALA A 41 -39.76 43.69 -8.22
CA ALA A 41 -40.96 43.13 -8.88
C ALA A 41 -40.49 42.47 -10.19
N GLY A 42 -41.01 41.39 -10.77
CA GLY A 42 -42.29 40.72 -10.67
C GLY A 42 -42.72 40.36 -12.10
N ARG A 43 -43.38 39.20 -12.29
CA ARG A 43 -44.01 38.65 -13.51
C ARG A 43 -43.08 38.05 -14.57
N ARG A 44 -43.42 37.01 -15.33
CA ARG A 44 -44.40 35.90 -15.33
C ARG A 44 -44.13 35.17 -16.66
N ARG A 45 -44.03 33.83 -16.63
CA ARG A 45 -44.43 32.83 -17.64
C ARG A 45 -44.32 33.17 -19.14
N ARG A 46 -43.66 32.29 -19.91
CA ARG A 46 -44.31 31.43 -20.92
C ARG A 46 -43.41 30.27 -21.38
N ARG A 47 -44.10 29.20 -21.78
CA ARG A 47 -43.65 27.87 -22.24
C ARG A 47 -43.18 27.90 -23.70
N ALA A 48 -42.57 26.76 -24.08
CA ALA A 48 -42.44 26.17 -25.43
C ALA A 48 -41.30 26.76 -26.28
N SER A 49 -40.60 26.03 -27.14
CA SER A 49 -40.45 24.60 -27.46
C SER A 49 -39.36 24.54 -28.55
N ALA A 50 -38.66 23.40 -28.63
CA ALA A 50 -37.98 22.80 -29.78
C ALA A 50 -37.73 23.65 -31.06
N GLY A 51 -36.49 23.62 -31.55
CA GLY A 51 -36.20 24.02 -32.93
C GLY A 51 -34.72 24.07 -33.28
N ARG A 52 -34.28 23.04 -34.00
CA ARG A 52 -32.98 22.88 -34.68
C ARG A 52 -32.58 24.11 -35.51
N GLY A 53 -31.28 24.32 -35.70
CA GLY A 53 -30.79 25.22 -36.76
C GLY A 53 -29.30 25.51 -36.71
N LEU A 54 -28.58 24.99 -37.71
CA LEU A 54 -27.14 25.07 -37.95
C LEU A 54 -26.61 26.49 -38.25
N ALA A 55 -25.30 26.64 -38.00
CA ALA A 55 -24.29 27.41 -38.73
C ALA A 55 -24.42 28.95 -38.83
N GLY A 56 -23.36 29.64 -38.42
CA GLY A 56 -23.19 31.07 -38.70
C GLY A 56 -21.92 31.65 -38.07
N VAL A 57 -20.93 31.89 -38.90
CA VAL A 57 -19.59 32.39 -38.59
C VAL A 57 -19.60 33.87 -38.20
N ALA A 58 -18.54 34.27 -37.47
CA ALA A 58 -17.87 35.58 -37.43
C ALA A 58 -18.11 36.58 -36.27
N HIS A 59 -16.93 37.04 -35.81
CA HIS A 59 -16.56 38.34 -35.24
C HIS A 59 -16.46 38.48 -33.71
N ALA A 60 -15.19 38.56 -33.30
CA ALA A 60 -14.69 39.00 -32.00
C ALA A 60 -14.97 40.48 -31.73
N PRO A 61 -14.76 40.90 -30.47
CA PRO A 61 -13.78 41.95 -30.22
C PRO A 61 -12.72 41.59 -29.16
N ARG A 62 -11.50 41.97 -29.51
CA ARG A 62 -10.31 42.31 -28.70
C ARG A 62 -10.68 43.45 -27.70
N LEU A 63 -10.10 43.69 -26.51
CA LEU A 63 -8.74 43.54 -25.95
C LEU A 63 -8.76 43.84 -24.43
N GLY A 64 -7.73 43.34 -23.71
CA GLY A 64 -7.13 43.99 -22.52
C GLY A 64 -7.28 43.22 -21.20
N GLY A 65 -6.25 42.82 -20.45
CA GLY A 65 -4.81 43.01 -20.56
C GLY A 65 -4.08 41.96 -19.71
N ALA A 66 -2.84 41.67 -20.09
CA ALA A 66 -2.01 40.58 -19.58
C ALA A 66 -1.14 40.99 -18.40
N VAL A 67 -0.76 40.02 -17.55
CA VAL A 67 0.57 39.96 -16.93
C VAL A 67 1.11 38.55 -17.15
N SER A 68 2.34 38.50 -17.69
CA SER A 68 2.97 37.33 -18.28
C SER A 68 3.97 36.63 -17.36
N ALA A 69 4.09 35.31 -17.50
CA ALA A 69 5.38 34.62 -17.53
C ALA A 69 5.25 33.38 -18.43
N ARG A 70 5.84 33.42 -19.64
CA ARG A 70 5.87 32.31 -20.61
C ARG A 70 7.29 31.77 -20.73
N ARG A 71 7.48 30.46 -20.47
CA ARG A 71 8.45 29.63 -21.21
C ARG A 71 7.70 29.00 -22.40
N ARG A 72 8.22 29.15 -23.61
CA ARG A 72 7.60 28.68 -24.86
C ARG A 72 7.96 27.21 -25.11
N ALA A 73 6.96 26.33 -25.12
CA ALA A 73 7.02 25.08 -25.88
C ALA A 73 6.75 25.39 -27.36
N ARG A 74 7.58 24.90 -28.27
CA ARG A 74 7.31 24.91 -29.72
C ARG A 74 6.66 23.57 -30.08
N ALA A 75 5.37 23.59 -30.41
CA ALA A 75 4.70 22.48 -31.06
C ALA A 75 5.08 22.48 -32.56
N MET A 76 5.58 21.35 -33.07
CA MET A 76 5.80 21.13 -34.51
C MET A 76 4.55 20.52 -35.15
N ASN A 77 4.12 21.07 -36.29
CA ASN A 77 2.95 20.58 -37.03
C ASN A 77 3.33 19.54 -38.10
N ARG A 78 2.42 18.57 -38.26
CA ARG A 78 2.42 17.35 -39.11
C ARG A 78 2.86 17.49 -40.59
N ARG A 79 3.07 18.71 -41.12
CA ARG A 79 3.52 18.96 -42.50
C ARG A 79 5.04 19.06 -42.67
N GLN A 80 5.82 19.11 -41.59
CA GLN A 80 7.28 19.13 -41.68
C GLN A 80 7.93 17.73 -41.63
N PHE A 81 7.16 16.69 -41.31
CA PHE A 81 7.63 15.31 -41.22
C PHE A 81 7.71 14.58 -42.58
N LEU A 82 7.09 15.10 -43.65
CA LEU A 82 6.99 14.40 -44.95
C LEU A 82 7.84 15.00 -46.09
N SER A 83 8.87 15.80 -45.80
CA SER A 83 9.68 16.46 -46.85
C SER A 83 11.10 15.91 -47.04
N ARG A 84 11.43 14.74 -46.49
CA ARG A 84 12.78 14.13 -46.62
C ARG A 84 12.83 12.76 -47.30
N SER A 85 11.82 12.40 -48.09
CA SER A 85 11.75 11.06 -48.73
C SER A 85 11.41 11.09 -50.22
N ALA A 86 12.00 12.01 -50.99
CA ALA A 86 11.91 11.96 -52.45
C ALA A 86 13.08 12.69 -53.13
N ALA A 87 14.20 12.00 -53.34
CA ALA A 87 15.12 12.24 -54.45
C ALA A 87 16.10 11.08 -54.58
N GLY A 88 16.06 10.36 -55.71
CA GLY A 88 17.17 9.52 -56.15
C GLY A 88 16.80 8.13 -56.68
N THR A 89 16.14 8.08 -57.84
CA THR A 89 16.12 6.86 -58.68
C THR A 89 16.81 7.18 -60.01
N GLY A 90 17.87 6.43 -60.34
CA GLY A 90 18.35 6.29 -61.73
C GLY A 90 19.88 6.26 -61.93
N ALA A 91 20.47 5.06 -61.91
CA ALA A 91 21.12 4.40 -63.07
C ALA A 91 22.24 3.41 -62.65
N LEU A 92 22.22 2.23 -63.28
CA LEU A 92 23.03 1.03 -63.04
C LEU A 92 24.50 1.15 -63.47
N ALA A 93 25.40 0.44 -62.77
CA ALA A 93 26.50 -0.29 -63.41
C ALA A 93 26.96 -1.50 -62.57
N LEU A 94 26.93 -2.65 -63.24
CA LEU A 94 27.39 -4.01 -62.93
C LEU A 94 28.58 -4.17 -61.97
N GLY A 95 28.38 -5.04 -60.97
CA GLY A 95 29.43 -5.76 -60.25
C GLY A 95 28.79 -6.95 -59.53
N LEU A 96 28.88 -8.14 -60.10
CA LEU A 96 28.50 -9.39 -59.43
C LEU A 96 29.50 -9.63 -58.29
N HIS A 97 29.20 -9.11 -57.12
CA HIS A 97 29.81 -9.57 -55.87
C HIS A 97 28.88 -10.59 -55.22
N ASP A 98 29.46 -11.75 -54.98
CA ASP A 98 28.93 -12.84 -54.18
C ASP A 98 28.31 -12.31 -52.86
N PRO A 99 26.99 -12.47 -52.63
CA PRO A 99 26.35 -11.96 -51.42
C PRO A 99 26.67 -12.79 -50.15
N SER A 100 27.54 -13.80 -50.24
CA SER A 100 27.79 -14.75 -49.16
C SER A 100 28.84 -14.36 -48.12
N SER A 101 29.26 -13.09 -48.05
CA SER A 101 30.22 -12.65 -47.00
C SER A 101 30.07 -11.21 -46.50
N ALA A 102 28.88 -10.62 -46.61
CA ALA A 102 28.56 -9.47 -45.77
C ALA A 102 28.29 -9.98 -44.34
N GLY A 103 29.34 -10.19 -43.56
CA GLY A 103 29.22 -10.40 -42.12
C GLY A 103 28.35 -9.28 -41.57
N ALA A 104 27.18 -9.64 -41.02
CA ALA A 104 26.32 -8.68 -40.36
C ALA A 104 27.19 -7.93 -39.35
N ALA A 105 27.42 -6.64 -39.59
CA ALA A 105 28.20 -5.82 -38.68
C ALA A 105 27.56 -5.97 -37.30
N GLN A 106 28.29 -6.58 -36.37
CA GLN A 106 27.83 -6.78 -35.01
C GLN A 106 27.50 -5.39 -34.46
N VAL A 107 26.20 -5.14 -34.22
CA VAL A 107 25.75 -3.87 -33.66
C VAL A 107 26.42 -3.76 -32.30
N ASP A 108 27.29 -2.75 -32.13
CA ASP A 108 28.12 -2.55 -30.94
C ASP A 108 27.22 -2.08 -29.78
N ARG A 109 26.54 -3.03 -29.15
CA ARG A 109 25.60 -2.81 -28.05
C ARG A 109 25.77 -3.92 -27.00
N PRO A 110 25.58 -3.60 -25.70
CA PRO A 110 25.66 -4.58 -24.64
C PRO A 110 24.49 -5.56 -24.68
N ASN A 111 24.73 -6.77 -24.20
CA ASN A 111 23.67 -7.64 -23.71
C ASN A 111 23.24 -7.23 -22.31
N PHE A 112 22.01 -7.57 -21.93
CA PHE A 112 21.45 -7.29 -20.62
C PHE A 112 20.95 -8.57 -19.97
N LEU A 113 21.43 -8.86 -18.76
CA LEU A 113 20.95 -9.95 -17.92
C LEU A 113 20.40 -9.38 -16.62
N TRP A 114 19.11 -9.58 -16.38
CA TRP A 114 18.43 -9.24 -15.13
C TRP A 114 18.23 -10.49 -14.29
N LEU A 115 18.70 -10.43 -13.04
CA LEU A 115 18.59 -11.45 -12.03
C LEU A 115 17.71 -10.91 -10.90
N VAL A 116 16.49 -11.40 -10.79
CA VAL A 116 15.45 -10.81 -9.95
C VAL A 116 15.10 -11.76 -8.82
N SER A 117 15.34 -11.35 -7.58
CA SER A 117 14.81 -12.05 -6.40
C SER A 117 13.41 -11.56 -6.05
N GLU A 118 12.53 -12.47 -5.64
CA GLU A 118 11.19 -12.13 -5.16
C GLU A 118 11.23 -11.76 -3.67
N ASP A 119 10.43 -10.77 -3.24
CA ASP A 119 10.16 -10.47 -1.83
C ASP A 119 11.43 -10.24 -0.98
N ASN A 120 12.40 -9.47 -1.49
CA ASN A 120 13.72 -9.36 -0.89
C ASN A 120 14.15 -7.92 -0.58
N SER A 121 14.37 -7.66 0.72
CA SER A 121 15.08 -6.47 1.20
C SER A 121 16.59 -6.70 1.11
N PRO A 122 17.45 -5.72 1.41
CA PRO A 122 18.91 -5.89 1.32
C PRO A 122 19.54 -6.83 2.39
N TYR A 123 18.97 -8.03 2.59
CA TYR A 123 19.45 -9.07 3.50
C TYR A 123 20.58 -9.90 2.85
N LEU A 124 21.66 -9.22 2.47
CA LEU A 124 22.82 -9.76 1.77
C LEU A 124 24.09 -9.43 2.56
N GLY A 125 25.11 -10.29 2.48
CA GLY A 125 26.42 -10.03 3.10
C GLY A 125 27.01 -8.69 2.67
N ALA A 126 26.94 -8.38 1.36
CA ALA A 126 27.41 -7.11 0.79
C ALA A 126 26.64 -5.88 1.27
N TYR A 127 25.45 -6.04 1.84
CA TYR A 127 24.68 -4.96 2.47
C TYR A 127 24.83 -4.93 4.00
N GLY A 128 25.75 -5.73 4.54
CA GLY A 128 26.10 -5.73 5.96
C GLY A 128 25.25 -6.65 6.81
N ASP A 129 24.50 -7.59 6.23
CA ASP A 129 23.82 -8.65 7.00
C ASP A 129 24.79 -9.81 7.27
N PRO A 130 25.33 -9.97 8.49
CA PRO A 130 26.33 -10.99 8.79
C PRO A 130 25.74 -12.40 8.90
N GLN A 131 24.41 -12.54 8.90
CA GLN A 131 23.72 -13.83 8.99
C GLN A 131 23.37 -14.40 7.61
N SER A 132 23.54 -13.61 6.54
CA SER A 132 23.24 -14.00 5.17
C SER A 132 24.46 -14.66 4.51
N ALA A 133 24.27 -15.85 3.94
CA ALA A 133 25.32 -16.59 3.23
C ALA A 133 25.17 -16.40 1.71
N THR A 134 25.62 -15.26 1.19
CA THR A 134 25.43 -14.86 -0.23
C THR A 134 26.73 -14.54 -0.96
N PRO A 135 27.73 -15.45 -0.97
CA PRO A 135 29.07 -15.14 -1.51
C PRO A 135 29.07 -14.79 -3.00
N THR A 136 28.13 -15.31 -3.79
CA THR A 136 28.04 -14.98 -5.22
C THR A 136 27.53 -13.57 -5.43
N LEU A 137 26.46 -13.18 -4.73
CA LEU A 137 25.92 -11.82 -4.76
C LEU A 137 26.90 -10.82 -4.16
N ASP A 138 27.66 -11.22 -3.14
CA ASP A 138 28.70 -10.39 -2.53
C ASP A 138 29.84 -10.13 -3.51
N ARG A 139 30.26 -11.17 -4.25
CA ARG A 139 31.23 -11.04 -5.34
C ARG A 139 30.69 -10.18 -6.47
N LEU A 140 29.43 -10.35 -6.88
CA LEU A 140 28.79 -9.52 -7.90
C LEU A 140 28.78 -8.04 -7.48
N ALA A 141 28.57 -7.74 -6.20
CA ALA A 141 28.65 -6.38 -5.66
C ALA A 141 30.09 -5.83 -5.67
N ALA A 142 31.09 -6.65 -5.36
CA ALA A 142 32.51 -6.27 -5.44
C ALA A 142 32.99 -6.03 -6.89
N GLU A 143 32.43 -6.76 -7.86
CA GLU A 143 32.71 -6.60 -9.29
C GLU A 143 31.88 -5.48 -9.95
N GLY A 144 30.81 -5.02 -9.28
CA GLY A 144 29.84 -4.06 -9.82
C GLY A 144 29.73 -2.78 -9.00
N ILE A 145 28.59 -2.11 -9.14
CA ILE A 145 28.21 -0.93 -8.36
C ILE A 145 27.03 -1.32 -7.49
N ARG A 146 27.15 -1.14 -6.17
CA ARG A 146 26.10 -1.41 -5.18
C ARG A 146 25.38 -0.11 -4.84
N TYR A 147 24.05 -0.11 -4.96
CA TYR A 147 23.21 1.04 -4.63
C TYR A 147 22.58 0.85 -3.26
N GLU A 148 22.98 1.67 -2.29
CA GLU A 148 22.49 1.60 -0.90
C GLU A 148 21.00 2.00 -0.82
N ASN A 149 20.58 2.92 -1.69
CA ASN A 149 19.26 3.55 -1.70
C ASN A 149 18.46 3.17 -2.97
N ALA A 150 18.17 1.88 -3.15
CA ALA A 150 17.29 1.40 -4.20
C ALA A 150 15.88 1.04 -3.68
N PHE A 151 14.83 1.42 -4.41
CA PHE A 151 13.44 1.28 -3.95
C PHE A 151 12.48 0.73 -5.01
N ALA A 152 11.57 -0.14 -4.55
CA ALA A 152 10.31 -0.41 -5.22
C ALA A 152 9.32 0.73 -4.96
N THR A 153 8.37 0.92 -5.88
CA THR A 153 7.32 1.94 -5.75
C THR A 153 6.08 1.42 -5.01
N ALA A 154 5.90 0.11 -4.94
CA ALA A 154 4.87 -0.55 -4.15
C ALA A 154 5.46 -1.74 -3.39
N PRO A 155 4.93 -2.09 -2.20
CA PRO A 155 5.48 -3.17 -1.39
C PRO A 155 4.89 -4.54 -1.79
N VAL A 156 4.58 -4.75 -3.07
CA VAL A 156 3.99 -6.00 -3.59
C VAL A 156 4.26 -6.15 -5.08
N CYS A 157 4.36 -7.39 -5.57
CA CYS A 157 4.85 -7.72 -6.91
C CYS A 157 4.10 -7.02 -8.05
N ALA A 158 2.76 -7.09 -8.10
CA ALA A 158 2.06 -6.75 -9.34
C ALA A 158 2.07 -5.25 -9.71
N PRO A 159 1.74 -4.30 -8.81
CA PRO A 159 1.84 -2.87 -9.09
C PRO A 159 3.29 -2.41 -9.31
N THR A 160 4.25 -3.09 -8.71
CA THR A 160 5.67 -2.85 -8.94
C THR A 160 6.09 -3.28 -10.34
N ARG A 161 5.72 -4.49 -10.75
CA ARG A 161 6.03 -5.04 -12.08
C ARG A 161 5.29 -4.31 -13.19
N PHE A 162 4.12 -3.72 -12.91
CA PHE A 162 3.49 -2.73 -13.76
C PHE A 162 4.46 -1.58 -14.06
N GLY A 163 5.05 -0.98 -13.02
CA GLY A 163 6.00 0.12 -13.15
C GLY A 163 7.22 -0.26 -13.97
N ILE A 164 7.80 -1.42 -13.69
CA ILE A 164 8.98 -1.92 -14.41
C ILE A 164 8.68 -2.14 -15.89
N VAL A 165 7.58 -2.83 -16.23
CA VAL A 165 7.31 -3.19 -17.63
C VAL A 165 6.83 -2.01 -18.46
N THR A 166 6.09 -1.08 -17.86
CA THR A 166 5.49 0.05 -18.59
C THR A 166 6.34 1.31 -18.54
N GLY A 167 7.15 1.51 -17.50
CA GLY A 167 7.80 2.78 -17.19
C GLY A 167 6.84 3.84 -16.61
N LEU A 168 5.57 3.52 -16.34
CA LEU A 168 4.58 4.40 -15.72
C LEU A 168 4.32 3.97 -14.27
N GLU A 169 4.09 4.93 -13.39
CA GLU A 169 3.58 4.61 -12.06
C GLU A 169 2.21 3.95 -12.13
N ALA A 170 2.01 2.86 -11.37
CA ALA A 170 0.76 2.12 -11.36
C ALA A 170 -0.44 2.97 -10.86
N THR A 171 -0.17 4.01 -10.06
CA THR A 171 -1.17 5.01 -9.63
C THR A 171 -1.71 5.84 -10.80
N THR A 172 -1.04 5.88 -11.96
CA THR A 172 -1.49 6.66 -13.13
C THR A 172 -2.56 5.95 -13.96
N CYS A 173 -2.70 4.63 -13.78
CA CYS A 173 -3.48 3.72 -14.64
C CYS A 173 -4.40 2.84 -13.78
N GLY A 174 -5.23 3.43 -12.91
CA GLY A 174 -6.19 2.69 -12.09
C GLY A 174 -6.98 1.66 -12.92
N PRO A 175 -7.21 0.44 -12.41
CA PRO A 175 -6.88 -0.07 -11.07
C PRO A 175 -5.46 -0.70 -10.92
N ALA A 176 -4.47 -0.36 -11.74
CA ALA A 176 -3.12 -0.98 -11.69
C ALA A 176 -2.40 -0.86 -10.34
N HIS A 177 -2.76 0.10 -9.49
CA HIS A 177 -2.20 0.29 -8.15
C HIS A 177 -2.77 -0.70 -7.10
N GLN A 178 -3.80 -1.47 -7.47
CA GLN A 178 -4.40 -2.50 -6.63
C GLN A 178 -3.74 -3.86 -6.90
N MET A 179 -3.50 -4.67 -5.88
CA MET A 179 -2.94 -6.01 -6.08
C MET A 179 -3.97 -6.94 -6.77
N ARG A 180 -3.50 -7.78 -7.71
CA ARG A 180 -4.33 -8.67 -8.55
C ARG A 180 -5.45 -7.93 -9.29
N ALA A 181 -5.08 -6.89 -10.02
CA ALA A 181 -5.96 -6.10 -10.88
C ALA A 181 -5.40 -6.00 -12.30
N SER A 182 -6.08 -5.29 -13.19
CA SER A 182 -5.58 -5.01 -14.53
C SER A 182 -5.83 -3.54 -14.84
N GLY A 183 -4.76 -2.75 -14.97
CA GLY A 183 -4.85 -1.32 -15.21
C GLY A 183 -5.49 -0.98 -16.55
N HIS A 184 -6.23 0.12 -16.58
CA HIS A 184 -6.69 0.72 -17.83
C HIS A 184 -5.57 1.60 -18.41
N ILE A 185 -4.79 1.00 -19.30
CA ILE A 185 -3.66 1.64 -19.97
C ILE A 185 -4.07 2.24 -21.32
N PRO A 186 -3.35 3.24 -21.84
CA PRO A 186 -3.56 3.75 -23.19
C PRO A 186 -3.22 2.72 -24.27
N ASN A 187 -3.95 2.73 -25.39
CA ASN A 187 -3.74 1.77 -26.49
C ASN A 187 -2.37 1.86 -27.17
N TRP A 188 -1.65 2.98 -27.02
CA TRP A 188 -0.30 3.15 -27.54
C TRP A 188 0.78 2.60 -26.62
N LEU A 189 0.45 2.31 -25.35
CA LEU A 189 1.42 1.85 -24.37
C LEU A 189 1.81 0.41 -24.68
N ARG A 190 3.12 0.21 -24.89
CA ARG A 190 3.73 -1.09 -25.06
C ARG A 190 4.69 -1.33 -23.89
N GLY A 191 4.86 -2.58 -23.49
CA GLY A 191 5.90 -2.92 -22.52
C GLY A 191 7.26 -2.54 -23.09
N PHE A 192 8.16 -1.97 -22.29
CA PHE A 192 9.46 -1.49 -22.77
C PHE A 192 10.30 -2.54 -23.54
N PRO A 193 10.19 -3.86 -23.26
CA PRO A 193 10.93 -4.86 -24.03
C PRO A 193 10.56 -4.87 -25.52
N ALA A 194 9.35 -4.43 -25.88
CA ALA A 194 8.96 -4.29 -27.29
C ALA A 194 9.88 -3.32 -28.05
N TYR A 195 10.34 -2.23 -27.42
CA TYR A 195 11.28 -1.29 -28.05
C TYR A 195 12.66 -1.91 -28.25
N LEU A 196 13.11 -2.78 -27.33
CA LEU A 196 14.35 -3.53 -27.48
C LEU A 196 14.26 -4.53 -28.64
N ARG A 197 13.12 -5.23 -28.77
CA ARG A 197 12.87 -6.16 -29.88
C ARG A 197 12.86 -5.46 -31.23
N GLU A 198 12.21 -4.31 -31.33
CA GLU A 198 12.24 -3.46 -32.53
C GLU A 198 13.68 -3.04 -32.91
N ALA A 199 14.58 -2.94 -31.93
CA ALA A 199 15.99 -2.64 -32.12
C ALA A 199 16.87 -3.88 -32.40
N GLY A 200 16.28 -5.07 -32.51
CA GLY A 200 16.97 -6.33 -32.83
C GLY A 200 17.43 -7.14 -31.62
N TYR A 201 17.02 -6.79 -30.40
CA TYR A 201 17.29 -7.63 -29.22
C TYR A 201 16.41 -8.87 -29.21
N HIS A 202 16.98 -9.99 -28.81
CA HIS A 202 16.20 -11.14 -28.37
C HIS A 202 15.79 -10.96 -26.90
N CYS A 203 14.49 -10.81 -26.64
CA CYS A 203 13.96 -10.50 -25.32
C CYS A 203 13.28 -11.72 -24.68
N THR A 204 13.74 -12.12 -23.49
CA THR A 204 13.20 -13.29 -22.78
C THR A 204 12.87 -13.00 -21.31
N ASN A 205 11.76 -13.55 -20.82
CA ASN A 205 11.36 -13.46 -19.41
C ASN A 205 11.12 -14.87 -18.81
N ASN A 206 11.86 -15.24 -17.78
CA ASN A 206 11.78 -16.55 -17.12
C ASN A 206 11.33 -16.40 -15.66
N ALA A 207 10.10 -16.70 -15.29
CA ALA A 207 8.92 -16.78 -16.14
C ALA A 207 7.79 -15.83 -15.66
N LYS A 208 7.96 -15.26 -14.46
CA LYS A 208 6.93 -14.45 -13.77
C LYS A 208 6.74 -13.12 -14.49
N THR A 209 5.49 -12.75 -14.74
CA THR A 209 5.12 -11.46 -15.31
C THR A 209 4.47 -10.60 -14.25
N ASP A 210 3.30 -11.01 -13.75
CA ASP A 210 2.50 -10.29 -12.76
C ASP A 210 2.35 -8.78 -13.10
N TYR A 211 2.25 -8.42 -14.38
CA TYR A 211 2.35 -7.01 -14.80
C TYR A 211 1.19 -6.11 -14.38
N ASN A 212 0.08 -6.68 -13.89
CA ASN A 212 -1.10 -5.91 -13.49
C ASN A 212 -1.62 -4.97 -14.62
N ALA A 213 -1.33 -5.34 -15.87
CA ALA A 213 -1.60 -4.58 -17.07
C ALA A 213 -1.92 -5.54 -18.22
N PRO A 214 -2.79 -5.15 -19.17
CA PRO A 214 -3.08 -5.95 -20.36
C PRO A 214 -1.97 -5.80 -21.43
N ILE A 215 -0.70 -5.93 -21.03
CA ILE A 215 0.43 -5.90 -21.97
C ILE A 215 0.48 -7.20 -22.76
N SER A 216 0.56 -7.09 -24.09
CA SER A 216 0.76 -8.23 -24.98
C SER A 216 2.12 -8.87 -24.72
N ILE A 217 2.10 -10.09 -24.20
CA ILE A 217 3.32 -10.88 -23.93
C ILE A 217 4.07 -11.18 -25.23
N ALA A 218 3.34 -11.49 -26.31
CA ALA A 218 3.94 -11.78 -27.62
C ALA A 218 4.59 -10.56 -28.27
N ASP A 219 4.15 -9.34 -27.93
CA ASP A 219 4.77 -8.10 -28.41
C ASP A 219 5.96 -7.69 -27.54
N ALA A 220 5.89 -7.92 -26.22
CA ALA A 220 6.98 -7.59 -25.31
C ALA A 220 8.14 -8.61 -25.38
N TRP A 221 7.86 -9.90 -25.51
CA TRP A 221 8.85 -10.96 -25.33
C TRP A 221 8.88 -11.94 -26.51
N ASP A 222 10.07 -12.33 -26.95
CA ASP A 222 10.24 -13.45 -27.88
C ASP A 222 9.92 -14.79 -27.19
N ALA A 223 10.20 -14.89 -25.89
CA ALA A 223 9.78 -16.00 -25.04
C ALA A 223 9.50 -15.54 -23.61
N SER A 224 8.37 -15.96 -23.05
CA SER A 224 8.05 -15.77 -21.62
C SER A 224 7.53 -17.08 -21.04
N SER A 225 8.43 -17.88 -20.45
CA SER A 225 8.13 -19.20 -19.90
C SER A 225 9.29 -19.69 -19.03
N GLY A 226 9.10 -20.82 -18.33
CA GLY A 226 10.19 -21.46 -17.56
C GLY A 226 11.37 -21.92 -18.42
N GLN A 227 11.20 -21.96 -19.76
CA GLN A 227 12.24 -22.33 -20.73
C GLN A 227 12.80 -21.12 -21.49
N ALA A 228 12.30 -19.91 -21.22
CA ALA A 228 12.77 -18.69 -21.85
C ALA A 228 14.22 -18.42 -21.43
N HIS A 229 15.10 -18.19 -22.41
CA HIS A 229 16.53 -18.11 -22.18
C HIS A 229 17.24 -17.39 -23.34
N TRP A 230 18.31 -16.63 -23.04
CA TRP A 230 19.15 -15.98 -24.06
C TRP A 230 19.82 -16.96 -25.04
N ARG A 231 19.88 -18.26 -24.72
CA ARG A 231 20.50 -19.29 -25.57
C ARG A 231 19.63 -19.63 -26.78
N ASN A 232 18.34 -19.28 -26.73
CA ASN A 232 17.40 -19.49 -27.82
C ASN A 232 17.42 -18.33 -28.84
N ARG A 233 18.35 -17.38 -28.70
CA ARG A 233 18.44 -16.21 -29.57
C ARG A 233 18.98 -16.58 -30.96
N PRO A 234 18.56 -15.86 -32.03
CA PRO A 234 19.23 -15.91 -33.32
C PRO A 234 20.73 -15.58 -33.19
N ALA A 235 21.58 -16.22 -34.01
CA ALA A 235 23.03 -16.01 -33.96
C ALA A 235 23.40 -14.52 -34.10
N ALA A 236 24.34 -14.05 -33.26
CA ALA A 236 24.82 -12.67 -33.18
C ALA A 236 23.82 -11.58 -32.74
N ALA A 237 22.55 -11.91 -32.46
CA ALA A 237 21.61 -10.94 -31.90
C ALA A 237 22.01 -10.59 -30.44
N PRO A 238 21.99 -9.30 -30.03
CA PRO A 238 22.10 -8.95 -28.62
C PRO A 238 20.85 -9.46 -27.87
N PHE A 239 20.96 -9.69 -26.57
CA PHE A 239 19.81 -10.17 -25.77
C PHE A 239 19.49 -9.27 -24.58
N PHE A 240 18.21 -9.30 -24.21
CA PHE A 240 17.73 -8.84 -22.91
C PHE A 240 16.98 -9.99 -22.24
N ALA A 241 17.56 -10.54 -21.18
CA ALA A 241 17.02 -11.72 -20.51
C ALA A 241 16.76 -11.45 -19.03
N VAL A 242 15.57 -11.81 -18.56
CA VAL A 242 15.15 -11.68 -17.16
C VAL A 242 14.96 -13.06 -16.56
N PHE A 243 15.60 -13.32 -15.42
CA PHE A 243 15.38 -14.52 -14.59
C PHE A 243 14.80 -14.10 -13.25
N ASN A 244 13.61 -14.60 -12.95
CA ASN A 244 12.87 -14.33 -11.73
C ASN A 244 12.95 -15.56 -10.81
N TYR A 245 13.51 -15.38 -9.63
CA TYR A 245 13.80 -16.46 -8.69
C TYR A 245 12.73 -16.55 -7.60
N ASN A 246 11.80 -17.49 -7.76
CA ASN A 246 10.69 -17.69 -6.82
C ASN A 246 11.09 -18.30 -5.47
N VAL A 247 12.37 -18.66 -5.29
CA VAL A 247 12.86 -19.34 -4.08
C VAL A 247 12.79 -18.46 -2.82
N THR A 248 12.75 -17.14 -2.96
CA THR A 248 12.62 -16.21 -1.81
C THR A 248 11.21 -15.65 -1.63
N HIS A 249 10.25 -16.06 -2.47
CA HIS A 249 8.87 -15.58 -2.39
C HIS A 249 8.18 -16.03 -1.09
N GLU A 250 7.24 -15.23 -0.55
CA GLU A 250 6.55 -15.48 0.73
C GLU A 250 5.93 -16.87 0.85
N SER A 251 5.46 -17.44 -0.27
CA SER A 251 4.93 -18.79 -0.30
C SER A 251 5.93 -19.88 0.12
N GLN A 252 7.23 -19.60 0.04
CA GLN A 252 8.28 -20.53 0.46
C GLN A 252 8.44 -20.58 2.00
N LEU A 253 7.80 -19.66 2.73
CA LEU A 253 7.70 -19.68 4.19
C LEU A 253 6.38 -20.33 4.69
N PHE A 254 5.52 -20.81 3.79
CA PHE A 254 4.26 -21.40 4.18
C PHE A 254 4.41 -22.88 4.52
N PRO A 255 3.56 -23.44 5.40
CA PRO A 255 3.54 -24.87 5.68
C PRO A 255 3.45 -25.72 4.41
N GLY A 256 4.27 -26.76 4.33
CA GLY A 256 4.30 -27.67 3.17
C GLY A 256 5.11 -27.17 1.98
N ALA A 257 5.70 -25.97 2.05
CA ALA A 257 6.75 -25.58 1.11
C ALA A 257 7.96 -26.51 1.23
N ARG A 258 8.72 -26.64 0.13
CA ARG A 258 9.93 -27.47 0.13
C ARG A 258 11.01 -26.76 0.95
N GLU A 259 11.42 -27.37 2.05
CA GLU A 259 12.52 -26.84 2.85
C GLU A 259 13.86 -26.98 2.11
N PRO A 260 14.65 -25.89 2.00
CA PRO A 260 16.03 -25.97 1.56
C PRO A 260 16.89 -26.74 2.57
N LEU A 261 18.14 -27.06 2.21
CA LEU A 261 19.08 -27.58 3.19
C LEU A 261 19.40 -26.47 4.21
N PRO A 262 19.42 -26.78 5.51
CA PRO A 262 19.78 -25.80 6.54
C PRO A 262 21.25 -25.41 6.37
N THR A 263 21.48 -24.14 6.05
CA THR A 263 22.78 -23.54 5.73
C THR A 263 23.03 -22.22 6.44
N GLY A 264 21.97 -21.57 6.91
CA GLY A 264 21.98 -20.34 7.70
C GLY A 264 21.89 -20.59 9.21
N PRO A 265 21.74 -19.53 10.01
CA PRO A 265 21.56 -19.62 11.45
C PRO A 265 20.28 -20.37 11.82
N GLY A 266 20.33 -21.15 12.90
CA GLY A 266 19.15 -21.79 13.46
C GLY A 266 18.15 -20.78 14.07
N PRO A 267 16.90 -21.20 14.37
CA PRO A 267 15.88 -20.32 14.94
C PRO A 267 16.30 -19.61 16.24
N ASP A 268 17.14 -20.24 17.07
CA ASP A 268 17.61 -19.65 18.33
C ASP A 268 18.75 -18.63 18.13
N GLU A 269 19.31 -18.55 16.92
CA GLU A 269 20.45 -17.69 16.58
C GLU A 269 20.04 -16.45 15.76
N VAL A 270 18.82 -16.44 15.21
CA VAL A 270 18.31 -15.29 14.45
C VAL A 270 17.90 -14.14 15.36
N ARG A 271 18.13 -12.92 14.88
CA ARG A 271 17.60 -11.71 15.52
C ARG A 271 16.35 -11.23 14.81
N LEU A 272 15.28 -11.05 15.57
CA LEU A 272 14.07 -10.42 15.09
C LEU A 272 14.17 -8.89 15.21
N PRO A 273 13.60 -8.12 14.26
CA PRO A 273 13.42 -6.69 14.40
C PRO A 273 12.60 -6.33 15.66
N PRO A 274 12.78 -5.14 16.25
CA PRO A 274 12.14 -4.77 17.52
C PRO A 274 10.60 -4.71 17.46
N TYR A 275 10.01 -4.61 16.26
CA TYR A 275 8.57 -4.60 16.05
C TYR A 275 7.95 -6.01 16.02
N HIS A 276 8.76 -7.06 16.02
CA HIS A 276 8.28 -8.43 16.16
C HIS A 276 8.36 -8.88 17.61
N PRO A 277 7.31 -9.52 18.16
CA PRO A 277 7.43 -10.19 19.44
C PRO A 277 8.43 -11.33 19.33
N ASP A 278 9.07 -11.65 20.46
CA ASP A 278 10.01 -12.75 20.52
C ASP A 278 9.27 -14.10 20.51
N ALA A 279 8.96 -14.59 19.31
CA ALA A 279 8.07 -15.73 19.09
C ALA A 279 8.75 -16.83 18.25
N SER A 280 8.42 -18.09 18.55
CA SER A 280 9.11 -19.24 17.94
C SER A 280 8.85 -19.37 16.45
N GLN A 281 7.62 -19.10 15.97
CA GLN A 281 7.31 -19.16 14.55
C GLN A 281 7.95 -18.01 13.78
N LEU A 282 8.01 -16.81 14.35
CA LEU A 282 8.72 -15.68 13.73
C LEU A 282 10.22 -15.94 13.60
N ARG A 283 10.85 -16.55 14.62
CA ARG A 283 12.24 -17.01 14.56
C ARG A 283 12.44 -18.10 13.50
N ALA A 284 11.54 -19.08 13.43
CA ALA A 284 11.58 -20.13 12.43
C ALA A 284 11.48 -19.56 11.00
N ASP A 285 10.53 -18.66 10.75
CA ASP A 285 10.38 -17.97 9.46
C ASP A 285 11.64 -17.19 9.06
N ARG A 286 12.25 -16.46 10.02
CA ARG A 286 13.50 -15.72 9.77
C ARG A 286 14.68 -16.65 9.48
N SER A 287 14.79 -17.78 10.18
CA SER A 287 15.83 -18.78 9.97
C SER A 287 15.68 -19.42 8.59
N LEU A 288 14.48 -19.91 8.26
CA LEU A 288 14.18 -20.47 6.94
C LEU A 288 14.45 -19.47 5.81
N HIS A 289 14.13 -18.19 6.01
CA HIS A 289 14.44 -17.16 5.03
C HIS A 289 15.95 -17.08 4.70
N TYR A 290 16.85 -17.22 5.69
CA TYR A 290 18.30 -17.23 5.42
C TYR A 290 18.72 -18.45 4.58
N ASP A 291 18.12 -19.62 4.79
CA ASP A 291 18.39 -20.80 3.95
C ASP A 291 17.91 -20.61 2.51
N LEU A 292 16.77 -19.94 2.33
CA LEU A 292 16.26 -19.57 1.00
C LEU A 292 17.17 -18.54 0.32
N MET A 293 17.80 -17.63 1.08
CA MET A 293 18.81 -16.70 0.56
C MET A 293 20.06 -17.42 0.06
N THR A 294 20.54 -18.43 0.78
CA THR A 294 21.63 -19.30 0.28
C THR A 294 21.24 -20.01 -1.01
N SER A 295 19.99 -20.50 -1.08
CA SER A 295 19.47 -21.17 -2.28
C SER A 295 19.35 -20.23 -3.47
N LEU A 296 18.95 -18.96 -3.24
CA LEU A 296 18.97 -17.90 -4.25
C LEU A 296 20.39 -17.66 -4.77
N ASP A 297 21.37 -17.52 -3.87
CA ASP A 297 22.76 -17.27 -4.24
C ASP A 297 23.31 -18.38 -5.16
N GLN A 298 22.99 -19.65 -4.86
CA GLN A 298 23.35 -20.79 -5.71
C GLN A 298 22.69 -20.75 -7.09
N GLN A 299 21.41 -20.36 -7.17
CA GLN A 299 20.70 -20.23 -8.45
C GLN A 299 21.21 -19.06 -9.29
N VAL A 300 21.70 -17.99 -8.65
CA VAL A 300 22.42 -16.89 -9.30
C VAL A 300 23.79 -17.34 -9.77
N ALA A 301 24.54 -18.09 -8.95
CA ALA A 301 25.84 -18.64 -9.31
C ALA A 301 25.77 -19.51 -10.56
N GLN A 302 24.76 -20.37 -10.65
CA GLN A 302 24.52 -21.18 -11.85
C GLN A 302 24.32 -20.30 -13.09
N ARG A 303 23.51 -19.24 -13.00
CA ARG A 303 23.20 -18.37 -14.13
C ARG A 303 24.40 -17.55 -14.60
N LEU A 304 25.21 -17.07 -13.66
CA LEU A 304 26.47 -16.40 -13.97
C LEU A 304 27.48 -17.38 -14.59
N ALA A 305 27.57 -18.61 -14.10
CA ALA A 305 28.44 -19.65 -14.68
C ALA A 305 28.02 -20.03 -16.12
N GLU A 306 26.72 -20.10 -16.38
CA GLU A 306 26.18 -20.30 -17.74
C GLU A 306 26.58 -19.15 -18.69
N LEU A 307 26.51 -17.89 -18.21
CA LEU A 307 26.93 -16.72 -18.99
C LEU A 307 28.43 -16.73 -19.31
N GLU A 308 29.28 -17.14 -18.37
CA GLU A 308 30.73 -17.31 -18.55
C GLU A 308 31.04 -18.44 -19.53
N ALA A 309 30.39 -19.61 -19.36
CA ALA A 309 30.59 -20.77 -20.23
C ALA A 309 30.17 -20.50 -21.68
N ASP A 310 29.17 -19.62 -21.88
CA ASP A 310 28.75 -19.17 -23.21
C ASP A 310 29.69 -18.11 -23.81
N GLY A 311 30.71 -17.65 -23.08
CA GLY A 311 31.64 -16.60 -23.52
C GLY A 311 31.01 -15.20 -23.59
N LEU A 312 29.87 -14.99 -22.92
CA LEU A 312 29.06 -13.76 -23.03
C LEU A 312 29.31 -12.76 -21.90
N ALA A 313 30.00 -13.16 -20.84
CA ALA A 313 30.19 -12.32 -19.66
C ALA A 313 30.93 -11.01 -19.94
N GLY A 314 31.94 -11.04 -20.83
CA GLY A 314 32.69 -9.84 -21.25
C GLY A 314 31.87 -8.81 -22.03
N ASP A 315 30.66 -9.17 -22.45
CA ASP A 315 29.77 -8.37 -23.30
C ASP A 315 28.37 -8.15 -22.70
N THR A 316 28.18 -8.49 -21.42
CA THR A 316 26.86 -8.46 -20.77
C THR A 316 26.89 -7.58 -19.52
N ILE A 317 26.02 -6.56 -19.51
CA ILE A 317 25.71 -5.80 -18.29
C ILE A 317 24.75 -6.66 -17.45
N VAL A 318 25.15 -6.95 -16.22
CA VAL A 318 24.35 -7.75 -15.28
C VAL A 318 23.72 -6.85 -14.24
N VAL A 319 22.41 -6.96 -14.06
CA VAL A 319 21.62 -6.25 -13.06
C VAL A 319 21.01 -7.26 -12.12
N TYR A 320 21.37 -7.19 -10.83
CA TYR A 320 20.68 -7.94 -9.78
C TYR A 320 19.82 -6.98 -8.96
N TYR A 321 18.55 -7.34 -8.72
CA TYR A 321 17.68 -6.56 -7.85
C TYR A 321 16.55 -7.39 -7.20
N GLY A 322 15.96 -6.85 -6.12
CA GLY A 322 14.72 -7.37 -5.53
C GLY A 322 13.48 -6.74 -6.19
N ASP A 323 12.43 -7.51 -6.44
CA ASP A 323 11.20 -6.94 -7.03
C ASP A 323 10.43 -6.07 -6.03
N HIS A 324 10.43 -6.36 -4.74
CA HIS A 324 10.09 -5.41 -3.67
C HIS A 324 10.70 -5.89 -2.35
N GLY A 325 10.54 -5.10 -1.28
CA GLY A 325 11.15 -5.40 0.00
C GLY A 325 10.46 -6.54 0.74
N GLY A 326 11.30 -7.45 1.24
CA GLY A 326 11.11 -8.41 2.32
C GLY A 326 9.94 -9.40 2.24
N VAL A 327 10.06 -10.44 3.07
CA VAL A 327 9.13 -11.57 3.11
C VAL A 327 8.50 -11.81 4.49
N LEU A 328 9.02 -11.16 5.53
CA LEU A 328 8.53 -11.33 6.91
C LEU A 328 7.33 -10.42 7.20
N PRO A 329 6.54 -10.69 8.26
CA PRO A 329 5.46 -9.80 8.67
C PRO A 329 5.92 -8.33 8.80
N ARG A 330 5.11 -7.37 8.33
CA ARG A 330 5.44 -5.92 8.23
C ARG A 330 6.52 -5.56 7.19
N SER A 331 6.93 -6.47 6.29
CA SER A 331 7.73 -6.13 5.11
C SER A 331 6.86 -6.02 3.85
N LYS A 332 6.62 -7.11 3.12
CA LYS A 332 5.63 -7.16 2.03
C LYS A 332 4.30 -6.58 2.49
N ARG A 333 3.65 -5.82 1.61
CA ARG A 333 2.44 -5.03 1.84
C ARG A 333 2.63 -3.82 2.77
N SER A 334 3.85 -3.48 3.21
CA SER A 334 4.16 -2.33 4.07
C SER A 334 4.91 -1.21 3.34
N CYS A 335 4.43 0.04 3.42
CA CYS A 335 5.11 1.22 2.84
C CYS A 335 6.25 1.76 3.69
N LEU A 336 7.07 0.86 4.24
CA LEU A 336 8.25 1.15 5.05
C LEU A 336 9.52 0.72 4.30
N ASP A 337 10.73 1.09 4.75
CA ASP A 337 11.97 0.61 4.12
C ASP A 337 11.99 -0.93 4.13
N SER A 338 11.40 -1.59 5.14
CA SER A 338 11.24 -3.05 5.19
C SER A 338 10.49 -3.64 3.99
N GLY A 339 9.56 -2.91 3.37
CA GLY A 339 8.75 -3.37 2.23
C GLY A 339 9.06 -2.69 0.89
N LEU A 340 9.77 -1.57 0.90
CA LEU A 340 10.07 -0.78 -0.29
C LEU A 340 11.55 -0.75 -0.65
N ARG A 341 12.47 -0.88 0.32
CA ARG A 341 13.92 -0.88 0.02
C ARG A 341 14.32 -2.24 -0.53
N ILE A 342 15.05 -2.24 -1.65
CA ILE A 342 15.48 -3.46 -2.35
C ILE A 342 17.00 -3.46 -2.51
N PRO A 343 17.65 -4.62 -2.64
CA PRO A 343 19.02 -4.64 -3.12
C PRO A 343 19.05 -4.27 -4.61
N LEU A 344 20.09 -3.55 -5.03
CA LEU A 344 20.42 -3.31 -6.43
C LEU A 344 21.93 -3.35 -6.65
N VAL A 345 22.38 -4.18 -7.57
CA VAL A 345 23.78 -4.27 -8.01
C VAL A 345 23.82 -4.25 -9.53
N VAL A 346 24.68 -3.40 -10.10
CA VAL A 346 24.89 -3.34 -11.56
C VAL A 346 26.36 -3.58 -11.88
N ARG A 347 26.66 -4.66 -12.60
CA ARG A 347 28.01 -4.98 -13.08
C ARG A 347 28.15 -4.62 -14.55
N PHE A 348 29.08 -3.72 -14.85
CA PHE A 348 29.51 -3.39 -16.20
C PHE A 348 30.80 -4.15 -16.51
N PRO A 349 30.85 -5.01 -17.54
CA PRO A 349 32.08 -5.70 -17.92
C PRO A 349 33.08 -4.71 -18.55
N ALA A 350 34.35 -5.12 -18.65
CA ALA A 350 35.44 -4.24 -19.12
C ALA A 350 35.14 -3.54 -20.46
N ARG A 351 34.50 -4.23 -21.42
CA ARG A 351 34.09 -3.65 -22.71
C ARG A 351 33.13 -2.46 -22.55
N TRP A 352 32.22 -2.54 -21.57
CA TRP A 352 31.16 -1.55 -21.32
C TRP A 352 31.45 -0.67 -20.10
N ALA A 353 32.69 -0.67 -19.58
CA ALA A 353 33.06 0.10 -18.39
C ALA A 353 32.89 1.62 -18.56
N HIS A 354 32.96 2.13 -19.80
CA HIS A 354 32.73 3.53 -20.12
C HIS A 354 31.27 3.97 -19.91
N LEU A 355 30.31 3.03 -19.89
CA LEU A 355 28.90 3.30 -19.58
C LEU A 355 28.60 3.29 -18.07
N ALA A 356 29.55 2.81 -17.25
CA ALA A 356 29.37 2.71 -15.82
C ALA A 356 29.45 4.11 -15.17
N PRO A 357 28.52 4.47 -14.26
CA PRO A 357 28.58 5.76 -13.57
C PRO A 357 29.71 5.85 -12.53
N ALA A 358 30.28 4.70 -12.14
CA ALA A 358 31.42 4.59 -11.24
C ALA A 358 32.21 3.30 -11.50
N GLY A 359 33.39 3.16 -10.89
CA GLY A 359 34.21 1.95 -11.03
C GLY A 359 33.67 0.75 -10.24
N PRO A 360 34.11 -0.48 -10.57
CA PRO A 360 33.80 -1.70 -9.80
C PRO A 360 34.09 -1.56 -8.30
N GLY A 361 33.26 -2.20 -7.47
CA GLY A 361 33.35 -2.18 -6.00
C GLY A 361 32.80 -0.90 -5.37
N THR A 362 32.30 0.06 -6.16
CA THR A 362 31.74 1.31 -5.64
C THR A 362 30.41 1.06 -4.92
N VAL A 363 30.26 1.67 -3.74
CA VAL A 363 28.98 1.80 -3.04
C VAL A 363 28.50 3.22 -3.22
N THR A 364 27.27 3.39 -3.72
CA THR A 364 26.65 4.72 -3.90
C THR A 364 25.40 4.84 -3.05
N ASP A 365 25.19 6.04 -2.49
CA ASP A 365 23.99 6.45 -1.76
C ASP A 365 22.95 7.13 -2.66
N GLU A 366 23.19 7.18 -3.96
CA GLU A 366 22.27 7.71 -4.96
C GLU A 366 20.92 7.00 -4.90
N ILE A 367 19.84 7.78 -4.86
CA ILE A 367 18.47 7.23 -4.89
C ILE A 367 18.17 6.73 -6.30
N VAL A 368 17.84 5.44 -6.38
CA VAL A 368 17.32 4.77 -7.58
C VAL A 368 15.98 4.12 -7.22
N ASP A 369 15.00 4.25 -8.09
CA ASP A 369 13.76 3.47 -7.97
C ASP A 369 13.53 2.63 -9.23
N GLN A 370 12.66 1.63 -9.13
CA GLN A 370 12.47 0.67 -10.21
C GLN A 370 11.91 1.26 -11.51
N LEU A 371 11.31 2.45 -11.46
CA LEU A 371 10.88 3.14 -12.68
C LEU A 371 12.09 3.59 -13.50
N ASP A 372 13.26 3.74 -12.89
CA ASP A 372 14.51 4.12 -13.55
C ASP A 372 15.12 2.98 -14.38
N LEU A 373 14.70 1.72 -14.16
CA LEU A 373 15.28 0.56 -14.82
C LEU A 373 14.99 0.55 -16.32
N ALA A 374 13.72 0.65 -16.72
CA ALA A 374 13.31 0.64 -18.13
C ALA A 374 13.96 1.76 -18.98
N PRO A 375 13.89 3.06 -18.60
CA PRO A 375 14.54 4.13 -19.36
C PRO A 375 16.06 3.96 -19.40
N THR A 376 16.68 3.48 -18.32
CA THR A 376 18.12 3.21 -18.30
C THR A 376 18.51 2.10 -19.27
N MET A 377 17.75 1.01 -19.37
CA MET A 377 18.04 -0.07 -20.34
C MET A 377 17.90 0.42 -21.79
N LEU A 378 16.87 1.21 -22.09
CA LEU A 378 16.72 1.80 -23.42
C LEU A 378 17.90 2.72 -23.75
N SER A 379 18.31 3.57 -22.81
CA SER A 379 19.45 4.47 -23.02
C SER A 379 20.77 3.70 -23.21
N LEU A 380 21.03 2.65 -22.41
CA LEU A 380 22.23 1.81 -22.55
C LEU A 380 22.24 1.02 -23.85
N ALA A 381 21.06 0.71 -24.42
CA ALA A 381 20.92 0.11 -25.74
C ALA A 381 21.10 1.12 -26.90
N GLY A 382 21.32 2.41 -26.59
CA GLY A 382 21.39 3.50 -27.56
C GLY A 382 20.03 3.85 -28.18
N LEU A 383 18.94 3.59 -27.48
CA LEU A 383 17.57 3.86 -27.93
C LEU A 383 17.02 5.14 -27.28
N PRO A 384 16.11 5.86 -27.97
CA PRO A 384 15.41 6.98 -27.36
C PRO A 384 14.51 6.50 -26.21
N VAL A 385 14.54 7.21 -25.09
CA VAL A 385 13.62 7.01 -23.97
C VAL A 385 12.30 7.74 -24.27
N PRO A 386 11.14 7.06 -24.26
CA PRO A 386 9.86 7.72 -24.45
C PRO A 386 9.53 8.72 -23.34
N ASP A 387 9.04 9.92 -23.71
CA ASP A 387 8.71 11.02 -22.80
C ASP A 387 7.67 10.68 -21.71
N TYR A 388 6.90 9.59 -21.89
CA TYR A 388 5.90 9.17 -20.91
C TYR A 388 6.51 8.39 -19.73
N MET A 389 7.73 7.88 -19.85
CA MET A 389 8.35 7.11 -18.76
C MET A 389 8.67 8.04 -17.58
N SER A 390 8.28 7.61 -16.38
CA SER A 390 8.35 8.42 -15.16
C SER A 390 9.71 8.32 -14.45
N GLY A 391 10.50 7.30 -14.76
CA GLY A 391 11.87 7.15 -14.26
C GLY A 391 12.88 7.96 -15.05
N ARG A 392 14.08 8.10 -14.48
CA ARG A 392 15.24 8.74 -15.11
C ARG A 392 16.24 7.70 -15.61
N VAL A 393 17.16 8.14 -16.46
CA VAL A 393 18.35 7.37 -16.82
C VAL A 393 19.44 7.55 -15.76
N PHE A 394 19.86 6.50 -15.06
CA PHE A 394 20.88 6.60 -14.00
C PHE A 394 22.29 6.14 -14.40
N ALA A 395 22.47 5.58 -15.60
CA ALA A 395 23.74 5.08 -16.13
C ALA A 395 23.87 5.29 -17.66
N GLY A 396 25.09 5.22 -18.18
CA GLY A 396 25.41 5.47 -19.59
C GLY A 396 25.47 6.96 -19.96
N ASP A 397 25.67 7.24 -21.26
CA ASP A 397 25.85 8.61 -21.79
C ASP A 397 24.62 9.50 -21.58
N GLY A 398 23.43 8.90 -21.49
CA GLY A 398 22.16 9.60 -21.23
C GLY A 398 21.90 9.90 -19.76
N ARG A 399 22.85 9.65 -18.84
CA ARG A 399 22.65 9.77 -17.39
C ARG A 399 22.15 11.15 -16.98
N GLU A 400 21.07 11.14 -16.21
CA GLU A 400 20.43 12.30 -15.62
C GLU A 400 20.87 12.52 -14.16
N PRO A 401 20.75 13.75 -13.62
CA PRO A 401 21.08 14.05 -12.23
C PRO A 401 20.33 13.14 -11.21
N PRO A 402 20.96 12.81 -10.07
CA PRO A 402 20.32 12.07 -8.98
C PRO A 402 18.98 12.69 -8.53
N LYS A 403 18.00 11.82 -8.27
CA LYS A 403 16.73 12.22 -7.64
C LYS A 403 16.97 12.58 -6.18
N ARG A 404 16.24 13.61 -5.70
CA ARG A 404 16.19 13.95 -4.26
C ARG A 404 15.24 13.05 -3.48
N TYR A 405 14.18 12.57 -4.14
CA TYR A 405 13.08 11.85 -3.51
C TYR A 405 12.78 10.57 -4.27
N THR A 406 12.38 9.55 -3.53
CA THR A 406 11.62 8.40 -4.05
C THR A 406 10.24 8.41 -3.43
N PHE A 407 9.25 7.90 -4.18
CA PHE A 407 7.86 7.86 -3.78
C PHE A 407 7.38 6.42 -3.73
N GLY A 408 6.51 6.12 -2.77
CA GLY A 408 5.91 4.81 -2.62
C GLY A 408 4.43 4.91 -2.28
N PHE A 409 3.70 3.83 -2.56
CA PHE A 409 2.27 3.77 -2.28
C PHE A 409 1.83 2.38 -1.84
N ARG A 410 0.68 2.36 -1.15
CA ARG A 410 -0.12 1.17 -0.87
C ARG A 410 -1.58 1.50 -1.10
N ASN A 411 -2.28 0.59 -1.76
CA ASN A 411 -3.73 0.56 -1.82
C ASN A 411 -4.22 -0.87 -1.42
N ARG A 412 -5.25 -1.41 -2.09
CA ARG A 412 -5.78 -2.75 -1.85
C ARG A 412 -4.71 -3.81 -2.06
N MET A 413 -4.56 -4.66 -1.04
CA MET A 413 -3.69 -5.84 -1.04
C MET A 413 -4.60 -7.06 -1.02
N ASP A 414 -4.74 -7.68 -2.19
CA ASP A 414 -5.70 -8.75 -2.46
C ASP A 414 -7.12 -8.38 -2.00
N GLU A 415 -7.66 -8.96 -0.95
CA GLU A 415 -9.01 -8.70 -0.48
C GLU A 415 -9.16 -7.48 0.45
N ARG A 416 -8.05 -6.85 0.87
CA ARG A 416 -8.04 -5.80 1.92
C ARG A 416 -7.72 -4.42 1.39
N TYR A 417 -8.65 -3.48 1.54
CA TYR A 417 -8.47 -2.09 1.11
C TYR A 417 -7.58 -1.32 2.10
N ASP A 418 -6.69 -0.49 1.55
CA ASP A 418 -5.95 0.51 2.32
C ASP A 418 -5.66 1.72 1.41
N MET A 419 -5.09 2.79 1.96
CA MET A 419 -4.50 3.87 1.19
C MET A 419 -3.42 4.62 1.99
N SER A 420 -2.17 4.40 1.61
CA SER A 420 -1.00 5.10 2.14
C SER A 420 -0.15 5.65 0.99
N ARG A 421 0.46 6.82 1.21
CA ARG A 421 1.40 7.45 0.29
C ARG A 421 2.64 7.88 1.06
N THR A 422 3.82 7.59 0.53
CA THR A 422 5.08 7.87 1.20
C THR A 422 6.07 8.56 0.28
N VAL A 423 6.91 9.41 0.85
CA VAL A 423 8.07 10.01 0.21
C VAL A 423 9.26 9.84 1.12
N ARG A 424 10.41 9.51 0.52
CA ARG A 424 11.67 9.34 1.23
C ARG A 424 12.76 10.16 0.55
N ASP A 425 13.56 10.86 1.34
CA ASP A 425 14.84 11.43 0.91
C ASP A 425 16.01 10.55 1.39
N ALA A 426 17.25 11.07 1.40
CA ALA A 426 18.41 10.30 1.85
C ALA A 426 18.36 9.87 3.34
N ARG A 427 17.50 10.48 4.16
CA ARG A 427 17.47 10.28 5.62
C ARG A 427 16.07 10.06 6.19
N TYR A 428 15.09 10.80 5.71
CA TYR A 428 13.75 10.84 6.29
C TYR A 428 12.75 10.16 5.37
N ARG A 429 11.82 9.42 5.97
CA ARG A 429 10.59 8.95 5.32
C ARG A 429 9.38 9.62 5.94
N TYR A 430 8.54 10.21 5.10
CA TYR A 430 7.24 10.74 5.49
C TYR A 430 6.14 9.91 4.84
N THR A 431 5.17 9.47 5.64
CA THR A 431 3.99 8.73 5.17
C THR A 431 2.71 9.47 5.57
N ARG A 432 1.74 9.50 4.66
CA ARG A 432 0.37 9.92 4.94
C ARG A 432 -0.59 8.76 4.74
N ASN A 433 -1.33 8.43 5.79
CA ASN A 433 -2.38 7.41 5.78
C ASN A 433 -3.73 8.09 5.58
N TYR A 434 -4.36 7.82 4.43
CA TYR A 434 -5.69 8.37 4.12
C TYR A 434 -6.81 7.53 4.73
N LEU A 435 -6.54 6.26 5.06
CA LEU A 435 -7.44 5.37 5.82
C LEU A 435 -6.88 5.06 7.22
N PRO A 436 -6.75 6.06 8.11
CA PRO A 436 -6.04 5.87 9.39
C PRO A 436 -6.84 5.03 10.41
N HIS A 437 -8.14 4.85 10.20
CA HIS A 437 -9.03 4.00 11.01
C HIS A 437 -8.89 2.49 10.69
N VAL A 438 -8.19 2.16 9.61
CA VAL A 438 -7.90 0.78 9.21
C VAL A 438 -6.47 0.45 9.66
N PRO A 439 -6.22 -0.62 10.43
CA PRO A 439 -4.88 -0.97 10.90
C PRO A 439 -3.95 -1.41 9.76
N TYR A 440 -2.65 -1.52 10.03
CA TYR A 440 -1.70 -2.12 9.07
C TYR A 440 -1.99 -3.61 8.89
N GLY A 441 -2.12 -4.33 10.01
CA GLY A 441 -2.43 -5.75 10.11
C GLY A 441 -3.90 -6.05 9.90
N GLN A 442 -4.35 -5.93 8.66
CA GLN A 442 -5.64 -6.48 8.24
C GLN A 442 -5.46 -7.95 7.88
N HIS A 443 -6.39 -8.81 8.30
CA HIS A 443 -6.33 -10.23 8.00
C HIS A 443 -6.40 -10.49 6.49
N ASN A 444 -5.27 -10.84 5.89
CA ASN A 444 -5.16 -11.21 4.49
C ASN A 444 -4.86 -12.72 4.43
N GLU A 445 -5.75 -13.49 3.80
CA GLU A 445 -5.74 -14.95 3.81
C GLU A 445 -4.39 -15.50 3.34
N TYR A 446 -3.80 -14.89 2.30
CA TYR A 446 -2.50 -15.33 1.78
C TYR A 446 -1.36 -15.04 2.77
N ALA A 447 -1.32 -13.84 3.35
CA ALA A 447 -0.33 -13.47 4.35
C ALA A 447 -0.41 -14.33 5.63
N TRP A 448 -1.61 -14.79 5.99
CA TRP A 448 -1.84 -15.61 7.19
C TRP A 448 -1.51 -17.09 6.99
N GLN A 449 -1.15 -17.52 5.78
CA GLN A 449 -0.54 -18.84 5.59
C GLN A 449 0.86 -18.91 6.22
N GLN A 450 1.50 -17.77 6.47
CA GLN A 450 2.76 -17.70 7.21
C GLN A 450 2.50 -17.84 8.72
N LEU A 451 3.07 -18.86 9.35
CA LEU A 451 2.82 -19.17 10.75
C LEU A 451 3.26 -18.06 11.70
N GLY A 452 4.37 -17.36 11.42
CA GLY A 452 4.80 -16.21 12.21
C GLY A 452 3.81 -15.04 12.20
N MET A 453 3.09 -14.84 11.09
CA MET A 453 2.04 -13.82 10.98
C MET A 453 0.85 -14.15 11.88
N ALA A 454 0.36 -15.39 11.80
CA ALA A 454 -0.74 -15.88 12.63
C ALA A 454 -0.37 -15.89 14.13
N GLU A 455 0.87 -16.27 14.48
CA GLU A 455 1.34 -16.23 15.86
C GLU A 455 1.42 -14.78 16.40
N TRP A 456 1.88 -13.82 15.60
CA TRP A 456 1.92 -12.42 16.02
C TRP A 456 0.51 -11.87 16.29
N GLU A 457 -0.46 -12.15 15.42
CA GLU A 457 -1.87 -11.76 15.65
C GLU A 457 -2.38 -12.35 16.98
N ARG A 458 -2.14 -13.64 17.21
CA ARG A 458 -2.51 -14.33 18.45
C ARG A 458 -1.90 -13.67 19.68
N LEU A 459 -0.58 -13.41 19.67
CA LEU A 459 0.13 -12.76 20.78
C LEU A 459 -0.38 -11.34 21.07
N PHE A 460 -0.78 -10.60 20.03
CA PHE A 460 -1.42 -9.30 20.20
C PHE A 460 -2.77 -9.42 20.91
N HIS A 461 -3.62 -10.36 20.51
CA HIS A 461 -4.91 -10.58 21.17
C HIS A 461 -4.76 -11.05 22.62
N GLU A 462 -3.76 -11.88 22.91
CA GLU A 462 -3.40 -12.30 24.28
C GLU A 462 -2.85 -11.16 25.16
N GLY A 463 -2.56 -9.99 24.58
CA GLY A 463 -1.95 -8.88 25.29
C GLY A 463 -0.48 -9.13 25.66
N ARG A 464 0.22 -9.94 24.87
CA ARG A 464 1.64 -10.31 25.05
C ARG A 464 2.59 -9.50 24.19
N CYS A 465 2.08 -8.57 23.39
CA CYS A 465 2.87 -7.60 22.63
C CYS A 465 3.08 -6.31 23.43
N ASP A 466 4.28 -5.72 23.33
CA ASP A 466 4.51 -4.36 23.80
C ASP A 466 3.85 -3.31 22.87
N ASP A 467 4.04 -2.02 23.15
CA ASP A 467 3.44 -0.95 22.34
C ASP A 467 3.96 -0.88 20.91
N VAL A 468 5.25 -1.18 20.69
CA VAL A 468 5.87 -1.16 19.36
C VAL A 468 5.31 -2.31 18.51
N GLN A 469 5.25 -3.51 19.10
CA GLN A 469 4.72 -4.72 18.47
C GLN A 469 3.20 -4.63 18.25
N SER A 470 2.48 -3.98 19.16
CA SER A 470 1.04 -3.79 19.06
C SER A 470 0.64 -2.74 18.01
N ALA A 471 1.54 -1.82 17.64
CA ALA A 471 1.22 -0.73 16.71
C ALA A 471 0.73 -1.22 15.34
N TYR A 472 1.19 -2.39 14.88
CA TYR A 472 0.77 -3.00 13.61
C TYR A 472 -0.74 -3.31 13.57
N TRP A 473 -1.34 -3.59 14.73
CA TRP A 473 -2.72 -4.04 14.89
C TRP A 473 -3.69 -2.95 15.33
N ARG A 474 -3.19 -1.73 15.55
CA ARG A 474 -3.97 -0.55 16.00
C ARG A 474 -4.23 0.39 14.83
N ASP A 475 -5.16 1.32 15.02
CA ASP A 475 -5.37 2.46 14.11
C ASP A 475 -4.04 3.16 13.79
N LYS A 476 -3.90 3.57 12.53
CA LYS A 476 -2.71 4.24 12.05
C LYS A 476 -2.75 5.73 12.43
N PRO A 477 -1.60 6.34 12.71
CA PRO A 477 -1.49 7.80 12.69
C PRO A 477 -1.78 8.33 11.27
N VAL A 478 -2.38 9.53 11.16
CA VAL A 478 -2.63 10.19 9.87
C VAL A 478 -1.33 10.51 9.14
N GLU A 479 -0.32 10.92 9.90
CA GLU A 479 0.99 11.29 9.40
C GLU A 479 2.09 10.60 10.21
N GLU A 480 3.10 10.13 9.49
CA GLU A 480 4.30 9.52 10.05
C GLU A 480 5.54 10.18 9.49
N LEU A 481 6.55 10.33 10.34
CA LEU A 481 7.87 10.79 9.95
C LEU A 481 8.92 9.97 10.70
N TYR A 482 9.82 9.32 9.98
CA TYR A 482 10.90 8.51 10.54
C TYR A 482 12.26 9.07 10.15
N ASP A 483 13.19 9.10 11.11
CA ASP A 483 14.60 9.43 10.88
C ASP A 483 15.38 8.13 10.72
N LEU A 484 15.60 7.68 9.50
CA LEU A 484 16.12 6.34 9.20
C LEU A 484 17.57 6.13 9.67
N TRP A 485 18.29 7.21 9.95
CA TRP A 485 19.64 7.13 10.50
C TRP A 485 19.64 6.80 12.00
N ALA A 486 18.64 7.26 12.73
CA ALA A 486 18.49 7.00 14.17
C ALA A 486 17.57 5.80 14.46
N ASP A 487 16.62 5.55 13.57
CA ASP A 487 15.60 4.51 13.68
C ASP A 487 15.43 3.79 12.33
N PRO A 488 16.33 2.83 12.00
CA PRO A 488 16.26 2.08 10.74
C PRO A 488 15.09 1.10 10.68
N HIS A 489 14.36 0.89 11.78
CA HIS A 489 13.20 0.00 11.84
C HIS A 489 11.86 0.74 11.74
N GLU A 490 11.89 2.08 11.73
CA GLU A 490 10.71 2.94 11.57
C GLU A 490 9.65 2.67 12.64
N VAL A 491 10.07 2.59 13.91
CA VAL A 491 9.20 2.33 15.06
C VAL A 491 8.90 3.59 15.88
N THR A 492 9.63 4.67 15.67
CA THR A 492 9.48 5.95 16.39
C THR A 492 8.94 7.03 15.46
N ASN A 493 7.62 7.28 15.51
CA ASN A 493 6.99 8.33 14.70
C ASN A 493 7.30 9.74 15.27
N LEU A 494 8.01 10.55 14.48
CA LEU A 494 8.40 11.92 14.80
C LEU A 494 7.46 12.99 14.21
N ALA A 495 6.34 12.60 13.60
CA ALA A 495 5.45 13.55 12.91
C ALA A 495 4.88 14.63 13.84
N ALA A 496 4.71 14.33 15.13
CA ALA A 496 4.26 15.28 16.13
C ALA A 496 5.37 16.17 16.72
N ASP A 497 6.65 15.84 16.49
CA ASP A 497 7.79 16.56 17.06
C ASP A 497 7.91 17.99 16.44
N PRO A 498 7.77 19.05 17.26
CA PRO A 498 7.94 20.43 16.77
C PRO A 498 9.31 20.70 16.14
N ALA A 499 10.38 20.03 16.59
CA ALA A 499 11.73 20.18 16.06
C ALA A 499 11.87 19.61 14.63
N ARG A 500 10.99 18.69 14.24
CA ARG A 500 10.95 18.08 12.90
C ARG A 500 9.91 18.71 11.97
N ARG A 501 9.27 19.80 12.39
CA ARG A 501 8.21 20.47 11.62
C ARG A 501 8.64 20.88 10.21
N THR A 502 9.84 21.44 10.05
CA THR A 502 10.33 21.91 8.74
C THR A 502 10.49 20.74 7.77
N VAL A 503 11.24 19.71 8.16
CA VAL A 503 11.43 18.53 7.30
C VAL A 503 10.12 17.81 7.00
N ARG A 504 9.22 17.67 7.99
CA ARG A 504 7.89 17.10 7.79
C ARG A 504 7.11 17.89 6.74
N ASN A 505 7.11 19.21 6.81
CA ASN A 505 6.36 20.06 5.89
C ASN A 505 6.96 20.05 4.48
N ASP A 506 8.29 20.00 4.36
CA ASP A 506 8.99 19.92 3.07
C ASP A 506 8.67 18.60 2.35
N LEU A 507 8.77 17.48 3.06
CA LEU A 507 8.42 16.16 2.52
C LEU A 507 6.92 16.07 2.22
N ARG A 508 6.06 16.59 3.09
CA ARG A 508 4.63 16.69 2.84
C ARG A 508 4.33 17.41 1.53
N ALA A 509 4.96 18.56 1.30
CA ALA A 509 4.78 19.33 0.08
C ALA A 509 5.31 18.60 -1.16
N ALA A 510 6.45 17.91 -1.04
CA ALA A 510 6.98 17.07 -2.11
C ALA A 510 6.01 15.93 -2.48
N LEU A 511 5.42 15.27 -1.48
CA LEU A 511 4.40 14.25 -1.71
C LEU A 511 3.17 14.82 -2.40
N ASP A 512 2.60 15.92 -1.89
CA ASP A 512 1.40 16.53 -2.48
C ASP A 512 1.63 16.97 -3.94
N ALA A 513 2.80 17.54 -4.24
CA ALA A 513 3.17 17.92 -5.60
C ALA A 513 3.28 16.71 -6.54
N HIS A 514 3.86 15.62 -6.05
CA HIS A 514 4.01 14.38 -6.81
C HIS A 514 2.64 13.74 -7.12
N LEU A 515 1.76 13.59 -6.12
CA LEU A 515 0.42 13.00 -6.31
C LEU A 515 -0.37 13.73 -7.40
N VAL A 516 -0.30 15.07 -7.42
CA VAL A 516 -0.92 15.90 -8.46
C VAL A 516 -0.23 15.71 -9.82
N ALA A 517 1.09 15.66 -9.87
CA ALA A 517 1.85 15.51 -11.11
C ALA A 517 1.55 14.20 -11.84
N VAL A 518 1.37 13.11 -11.09
CA VAL A 518 1.07 11.78 -11.66
C VAL A 518 -0.42 11.55 -11.89
N ASN A 519 -1.27 12.52 -11.52
CA ASN A 519 -2.73 12.39 -11.53
C ASN A 519 -3.19 11.10 -10.81
N ASP A 520 -2.73 10.91 -9.57
CA ASP A 520 -2.89 9.67 -8.80
C ASP A 520 -4.34 9.18 -8.77
N ASN A 521 -4.62 8.04 -9.42
CA ASN A 521 -5.93 7.40 -9.50
C ASN A 521 -6.33 6.68 -8.20
N GLY A 522 -5.45 6.57 -7.20
CA GLY A 522 -5.75 5.89 -5.95
C GLY A 522 -6.80 6.58 -5.08
N PHE A 523 -7.20 7.82 -5.38
CA PHE A 523 -8.38 8.46 -4.76
C PHE A 523 -9.68 8.21 -5.53
N ILE A 524 -9.64 7.50 -6.66
CA ILE A 524 -10.82 7.07 -7.40
C ILE A 524 -11.26 5.73 -6.79
N PRO A 525 -12.53 5.57 -6.38
CA PRO A 525 -12.99 4.28 -5.86
C PRO A 525 -12.98 3.20 -6.96
N GLU A 526 -12.55 1.99 -6.60
CA GLU A 526 -12.40 0.88 -7.55
C GLU A 526 -13.74 0.51 -8.19
N GLY A 527 -13.75 0.33 -9.52
CA GLY A 527 -14.97 0.12 -10.31
C GLY A 527 -15.63 1.41 -10.81
N SER A 528 -15.05 2.58 -10.52
CA SER A 528 -15.48 3.85 -11.10
C SER A 528 -15.11 3.92 -12.60
N PRO A 529 -15.97 4.50 -13.45
CA PRO A 529 -15.64 4.77 -14.85
C PRO A 529 -14.54 5.83 -15.03
N LEU A 530 -14.10 6.50 -13.96
CA LEU A 530 -13.01 7.48 -13.98
C LEU A 530 -11.63 6.82 -13.89
N GLU A 531 -11.55 5.52 -13.55
CA GLU A 531 -10.29 4.79 -13.47
C GLU A 531 -9.60 4.67 -14.82
N GLY A 532 -8.29 4.92 -14.84
CA GLY A 532 -7.44 4.69 -16.00
C GLY A 532 -6.72 5.94 -16.46
N PHE A 533 -5.71 5.74 -17.30
CA PHE A 533 -4.84 6.82 -17.74
C PHE A 533 -5.62 7.94 -18.46
N ASP A 534 -6.45 7.58 -19.45
CA ASP A 534 -7.19 8.52 -20.28
C ASP A 534 -8.45 9.06 -19.58
N ALA A 535 -9.21 8.19 -18.90
CA ALA A 535 -10.44 8.56 -18.21
C ALA A 535 -10.18 9.59 -17.10
N SER A 536 -9.18 9.33 -16.24
CA SER A 536 -8.82 10.22 -15.14
C SER A 536 -8.22 11.56 -15.60
N ARG A 537 -7.71 11.63 -16.84
CA ARG A 537 -7.13 12.85 -17.43
C ARG A 537 -8.10 13.62 -18.32
N SER A 538 -9.32 13.12 -18.48
CA SER A 538 -10.36 13.83 -19.23
C SER A 538 -10.68 15.16 -18.53
N PRO A 539 -10.72 16.30 -19.24
CA PRO A 539 -10.89 17.62 -18.63
C PRO A 539 -12.14 17.70 -17.73
N GLY A 540 -11.93 18.02 -16.45
CA GLY A 540 -12.99 18.17 -15.46
C GLY A 540 -13.55 16.86 -14.87
N ALA A 541 -13.10 15.70 -15.35
CA ALA A 541 -13.61 14.40 -14.90
C ALA A 541 -13.18 14.08 -13.45
N TYR A 542 -11.95 14.40 -13.10
CA TYR A 542 -11.35 14.05 -11.81
C TYR A 542 -10.64 15.26 -11.18
N PRO A 543 -11.29 15.98 -10.25
CA PRO A 543 -10.71 17.14 -9.58
C PRO A 543 -9.76 16.72 -8.44
N LEU A 544 -8.68 16.01 -8.76
CA LEU A 544 -7.77 15.37 -7.79
C LEU A 544 -7.37 16.27 -6.63
N ALA A 545 -6.95 17.51 -6.89
CA ALA A 545 -6.53 18.43 -5.82
C ALA A 545 -7.66 18.74 -4.82
N GLU A 546 -8.92 18.73 -5.24
CA GLU A 546 -10.06 18.85 -4.33
C GLU A 546 -10.32 17.55 -3.59
N VAL A 547 -10.28 16.42 -4.29
CA VAL A 547 -10.45 15.09 -3.67
C VAL A 547 -9.41 14.86 -2.59
N MET A 548 -8.14 15.22 -2.82
CA MET A 548 -7.06 15.18 -1.82
C MET A 548 -7.37 16.04 -0.59
N ARG A 549 -7.98 17.22 -0.76
CA ARG A 549 -8.40 18.06 0.38
C ARG A 549 -9.52 17.40 1.18
N VAL A 550 -10.50 16.80 0.50
CA VAL A 550 -11.59 16.07 1.17
C VAL A 550 -11.03 14.88 1.95
N ALA A 551 -10.15 14.10 1.32
CA ALA A 551 -9.48 12.96 1.94
C ALA A 551 -8.63 13.36 3.16
N ALA A 552 -7.89 14.48 3.08
CA ALA A 552 -7.13 14.99 4.20
C ALA A 552 -8.04 15.39 5.38
N VAL A 553 -9.14 16.12 5.13
CA VAL A 553 -10.11 16.49 6.17
C VAL A 553 -10.81 15.26 6.76
N ALA A 554 -11.13 14.25 5.94
CA ALA A 554 -11.70 12.99 6.39
C ALA A 554 -10.74 12.27 7.35
N ALA A 555 -9.47 12.13 6.97
CA ALA A 555 -8.46 11.42 7.75
C ALA A 555 -8.17 12.09 9.12
N GLU A 556 -8.40 13.40 9.28
CA GLU A 556 -8.23 14.10 10.55
C GLU A 556 -9.24 13.71 11.64
N ARG A 557 -10.39 13.11 11.28
CA ARG A 557 -11.43 12.63 12.21
C ARG A 557 -11.91 13.67 13.21
N ARG A 558 -12.00 14.94 12.79
CA ARG A 558 -12.50 16.04 13.63
C ARG A 558 -14.00 16.21 13.47
N VAL A 559 -14.76 16.12 14.57
CA VAL A 559 -16.22 16.38 14.59
C VAL A 559 -16.59 17.77 14.05
N ALA A 560 -15.73 18.78 14.29
CA ALA A 560 -15.91 20.12 13.73
C ALA A 560 -15.91 20.15 12.18
N GLY A 561 -15.30 19.14 11.54
CA GLY A 561 -15.27 18.96 10.09
C GLY A 561 -16.58 18.43 9.48
N THR A 562 -17.52 17.93 10.29
CA THR A 562 -18.76 17.29 9.79
C THR A 562 -19.60 18.22 8.91
N ALA A 563 -19.66 19.51 9.22
CA ALA A 563 -20.39 20.48 8.39
C ALA A 563 -19.78 20.63 6.97
N GLN A 564 -18.47 20.43 6.83
CA GLN A 564 -17.79 20.44 5.53
C GLN A 564 -18.03 19.14 4.77
N LEU A 565 -17.97 17.99 5.46
CA LEU A 565 -18.31 16.69 4.89
C LEU A 565 -19.73 16.68 4.32
N ILE A 566 -20.72 17.23 5.04
CA ILE A 566 -22.11 17.35 4.55
C ILE A 566 -22.19 18.12 3.23
N ARG A 567 -21.42 19.20 3.06
CA ARG A 567 -21.40 19.95 1.80
C ARG A 567 -20.81 19.10 0.66
N TRP A 568 -19.74 18.37 0.94
CA TRP A 568 -19.09 17.52 -0.07
C TRP A 568 -19.90 16.26 -0.42
N LEU A 569 -20.71 15.72 0.50
CA LEU A 569 -21.67 14.65 0.20
C LEU A 569 -22.70 15.05 -0.87
N LEU A 570 -22.91 16.34 -1.08
CA LEU A 570 -23.82 16.89 -2.08
C LEU A 570 -23.11 17.32 -3.37
N HIS A 571 -21.82 17.05 -3.51
CA HIS A 571 -21.02 17.46 -4.66
C HIS A 571 -21.35 16.67 -5.94
N ASP A 572 -21.18 17.26 -7.12
CA ASP A 572 -21.52 16.62 -8.40
C ASP A 572 -20.54 15.48 -8.77
N ASN A 573 -19.28 15.58 -8.36
CA ASN A 573 -18.25 14.57 -8.60
C ASN A 573 -18.31 13.41 -7.58
N GLU A 574 -18.28 12.17 -8.07
CA GLU A 574 -18.41 10.97 -7.23
C GLU A 574 -17.22 10.75 -6.29
N CYS A 575 -15.98 11.06 -6.69
CA CYS A 575 -14.82 10.89 -5.82
C CYS A 575 -14.92 11.82 -4.60
N VAL A 576 -15.39 13.05 -4.80
CA VAL A 576 -15.62 14.00 -3.70
C VAL A 576 -16.68 13.47 -2.73
N ARG A 577 -17.79 12.92 -3.25
CA ARG A 577 -18.84 12.32 -2.40
C ARG A 577 -18.34 11.08 -1.67
N TYR A 578 -17.59 10.22 -2.35
CA TYR A 578 -17.01 9.00 -1.79
C TYR A 578 -16.10 9.32 -0.59
N TRP A 579 -15.14 10.23 -0.76
CA TRP A 579 -14.25 10.62 0.33
C TRP A 579 -14.96 11.36 1.47
N ALA A 580 -16.02 12.12 1.16
CA ALA A 580 -16.84 12.76 2.18
C ALA A 580 -17.61 11.74 3.03
N ALA A 581 -18.21 10.74 2.40
CA ALA A 581 -18.89 9.64 3.08
C ALA A 581 -17.91 8.77 3.88
N LEU A 582 -16.73 8.51 3.34
CA LEU A 582 -15.66 7.82 4.06
C LEU A 582 -15.17 8.61 5.29
N GLY A 583 -15.14 9.95 5.21
CA GLY A 583 -14.94 10.80 6.38
C GLY A 583 -16.01 10.60 7.47
N CYS A 584 -17.26 10.33 7.08
CA CYS A 584 -18.31 9.97 8.03
C CYS A 584 -18.11 8.57 8.64
N VAL A 585 -17.61 7.59 7.86
CA VAL A 585 -17.20 6.27 8.38
C VAL A 585 -16.13 6.44 9.46
N MET A 586 -15.08 7.22 9.16
CA MET A 586 -13.96 7.47 10.06
C MET A 586 -14.36 8.19 11.36
N LEU A 587 -15.39 9.03 11.31
CA LEU A 587 -15.92 9.75 12.46
C LEU A 587 -16.86 8.90 13.33
N ARG A 588 -17.36 7.77 12.82
CA ARG A 588 -18.34 6.90 13.48
C ARG A 588 -19.51 7.74 14.06
N GLY A 589 -19.83 7.60 15.35
CA GLY A 589 -20.87 8.38 16.03
C GLY A 589 -20.72 9.90 15.92
N GLY A 590 -19.49 10.41 15.75
CA GLY A 590 -19.21 11.83 15.52
C GLY A 590 -19.80 12.40 14.23
N ALA A 591 -20.24 11.54 13.30
CA ALA A 591 -20.91 11.92 12.06
C ALA A 591 -22.43 12.07 12.19
N LYS A 592 -23.02 12.04 13.41
CA LYS A 592 -24.47 12.14 13.63
C LYS A 592 -25.17 13.30 12.92
N ALA A 593 -24.51 14.45 12.77
CA ALA A 593 -25.08 15.59 12.04
C ALA A 593 -25.26 15.32 10.53
N ALA A 594 -24.52 14.35 9.97
CA ALA A 594 -24.58 13.98 8.56
C ALA A 594 -25.63 12.90 8.24
N THR A 595 -26.26 12.27 9.24
CA THR A 595 -27.20 11.13 9.05
C THR A 595 -28.23 11.37 7.95
N GLY A 596 -28.92 12.52 7.97
CA GLY A 596 -29.93 12.83 6.95
C GLY A 596 -29.38 12.92 5.53
N THR A 597 -28.15 13.42 5.38
CA THR A 597 -27.49 13.50 4.06
C THR A 597 -27.00 12.13 3.62
N LEU A 598 -26.44 11.32 4.54
CA LEU A 598 -26.02 9.95 4.27
C LEU A 598 -27.19 9.05 3.83
N LEU A 599 -28.36 9.18 4.46
CA LEU A 599 -29.57 8.49 4.03
C LEU A 599 -29.94 8.82 2.58
N SER A 600 -29.76 10.08 2.16
CA SER A 600 -29.99 10.47 0.76
C SER A 600 -28.94 9.91 -0.21
N ARG A 601 -27.81 9.40 0.27
CA ARG A 601 -26.74 8.78 -0.54
C ARG A 601 -26.89 7.27 -0.67
N LEU A 602 -27.83 6.64 0.03
CA LEU A 602 -28.15 5.22 -0.22
C LEU A 602 -28.68 4.97 -1.65
N ASN A 603 -29.12 6.02 -2.35
CA ASN A 603 -29.57 5.98 -3.75
C ASN A 603 -28.59 6.69 -4.72
N ASP A 604 -27.32 6.91 -4.33
CA ASP A 604 -26.33 7.59 -5.18
C ASP A 604 -26.14 6.84 -6.52
N PRO A 605 -25.88 7.50 -7.67
CA PRO A 605 -25.54 6.77 -8.89
C PRO A 605 -24.32 5.85 -8.76
N SER A 606 -23.38 6.21 -7.87
CA SER A 606 -22.16 5.44 -7.60
C SER A 606 -22.38 4.44 -6.47
N TRP A 607 -22.25 3.14 -6.75
CA TRP A 607 -22.35 2.09 -5.73
C TRP A 607 -21.29 2.21 -4.65
N SER A 608 -20.08 2.64 -4.99
CA SER A 608 -19.03 2.90 -3.99
C SER A 608 -19.47 3.95 -2.98
N VAL A 609 -20.15 5.03 -3.43
CA VAL A 609 -20.72 6.05 -2.53
C VAL A 609 -21.84 5.47 -1.67
N ARG A 610 -22.72 4.63 -2.24
CA ARG A 610 -23.78 3.94 -1.46
C ARG A 610 -23.19 3.09 -0.35
N ILE A 611 -22.15 2.31 -0.64
CA ILE A 611 -21.51 1.40 0.29
C ILE A 611 -20.91 2.17 1.48
N VAL A 612 -20.08 3.19 1.22
CA VAL A 612 -19.47 3.95 2.33
C VAL A 612 -20.51 4.76 3.11
N ALA A 613 -21.59 5.24 2.47
CA ALA A 613 -22.69 5.88 3.17
C ALA A 613 -23.46 4.89 4.06
N ALA A 614 -23.73 3.68 3.56
CA ALA A 614 -24.38 2.60 4.29
C ALA A 614 -23.54 2.14 5.48
N GLN A 615 -22.22 2.00 5.28
CA GLN A 615 -21.26 1.69 6.33
C GLN A 615 -21.28 2.75 7.45
N ALA A 616 -21.26 4.04 7.09
CA ALA A 616 -21.37 5.11 8.08
C ALA A 616 -22.69 5.04 8.86
N LEU A 617 -23.81 4.75 8.18
CA LEU A 617 -25.13 4.64 8.81
C LEU A 617 -25.26 3.49 9.83
N CYS A 618 -24.46 2.43 9.67
CA CYS A 618 -24.35 1.36 10.68
C CYS A 618 -23.92 1.88 12.06
N TRP A 619 -23.15 2.97 12.10
CA TRP A 619 -22.72 3.63 13.33
C TRP A 619 -23.72 4.70 13.85
N LEU A 620 -24.75 5.05 13.08
CA LEU A 620 -25.57 6.26 13.29
C LEU A 620 -27.05 5.98 13.58
N ARG A 621 -27.37 4.88 14.28
CA ARG A 621 -28.75 4.43 14.59
C ARG A 621 -29.62 4.12 13.36
N GLU A 622 -29.04 4.05 12.17
CA GLU A 622 -29.69 3.70 10.90
C GLU A 622 -29.16 2.35 10.37
N ARG A 623 -28.78 1.48 11.31
CA ARG A 623 -28.06 0.22 11.04
C ARG A 623 -28.82 -0.71 10.13
N GLU A 624 -30.11 -0.92 10.34
CA GLU A 624 -30.88 -1.85 9.51
C GLU A 624 -30.86 -1.42 8.03
N ARG A 625 -30.96 -0.12 7.77
CA ARG A 625 -30.88 0.44 6.41
C ARG A 625 -29.48 0.31 5.83
N GLY A 626 -28.44 0.58 6.63
CA GLY A 626 -27.05 0.37 6.24
C GLY A 626 -26.77 -1.08 5.86
N LEU A 627 -27.10 -2.02 6.75
CA LEU A 627 -26.90 -3.46 6.53
C LEU A 627 -27.69 -3.98 5.34
N ALA A 628 -28.89 -3.46 5.08
CA ALA A 628 -29.68 -3.85 3.91
C ALA A 628 -28.95 -3.52 2.61
N VAL A 629 -28.42 -2.30 2.46
CA VAL A 629 -27.67 -1.89 1.27
C VAL A 629 -26.35 -2.64 1.13
N LEU A 630 -25.63 -2.87 2.22
CA LEU A 630 -24.39 -3.65 2.20
C LEU A 630 -24.66 -5.11 1.80
N THR A 631 -25.73 -5.71 2.31
CA THR A 631 -26.13 -7.09 1.97
C THR A 631 -26.57 -7.20 0.51
N GLU A 632 -27.35 -6.23 0.02
CA GLU A 632 -27.76 -6.16 -1.39
C GLU A 632 -26.54 -6.06 -2.30
N ALA A 633 -25.62 -5.14 -2.00
CA ALA A 633 -24.38 -4.98 -2.77
C ALA A 633 -23.55 -6.27 -2.75
N LEU A 634 -23.40 -6.92 -1.60
CA LEU A 634 -22.63 -8.16 -1.46
C LEU A 634 -23.22 -9.33 -2.24
N LEU A 635 -24.53 -9.55 -2.21
CA LEU A 635 -25.15 -10.75 -2.76
C LEU A 635 -25.58 -10.62 -4.22
N HIS A 636 -25.85 -9.39 -4.69
CA HIS A 636 -26.61 -9.19 -5.92
C HIS A 636 -25.95 -8.25 -6.92
N HIS A 637 -24.86 -7.55 -6.57
CA HIS A 637 -24.19 -6.69 -7.53
C HIS A 637 -23.33 -7.49 -8.52
N ASP A 638 -23.44 -7.21 -9.82
CA ASP A 638 -22.74 -7.97 -10.87
C ASP A 638 -21.21 -7.80 -10.82
N HIS A 639 -20.73 -6.60 -10.49
CA HIS A 639 -19.31 -6.28 -10.43
C HIS A 639 -18.66 -6.72 -9.11
N GLU A 640 -17.62 -7.55 -9.19
CA GLU A 640 -16.95 -8.16 -8.03
C GLU A 640 -16.30 -7.15 -7.09
N ARG A 641 -15.81 -6.01 -7.61
CA ARG A 641 -15.20 -4.97 -6.76
C ARG A 641 -16.21 -4.25 -5.88
N ILE A 642 -17.46 -4.13 -6.32
CA ILE A 642 -18.55 -3.59 -5.49
C ILE A 642 -18.91 -4.59 -4.39
N ARG A 643 -19.00 -5.88 -4.71
CA ARG A 643 -19.20 -6.94 -3.71
C ARG A 643 -18.06 -6.97 -2.67
N LEU A 644 -16.81 -6.83 -3.12
CA LEU A 644 -15.64 -6.79 -2.23
C LEU A 644 -15.61 -5.54 -1.33
N GLN A 645 -16.04 -4.37 -1.84
CA GLN A 645 -16.21 -3.17 -1.01
C GLN A 645 -17.26 -3.39 0.07
N ALA A 646 -18.39 -4.02 -0.26
CA ALA A 646 -19.42 -4.36 0.72
C ALA A 646 -18.92 -5.36 1.77
N ALA A 647 -18.14 -6.37 1.36
CA ALA A 647 -17.51 -7.33 2.26
C ALA A 647 -16.57 -6.64 3.27
N ASN A 648 -15.69 -5.75 2.81
CA ASN A 648 -14.80 -4.99 3.70
C ASN A 648 -15.59 -4.04 4.60
N ALA A 649 -16.64 -3.38 4.10
CA ALA A 649 -17.48 -2.52 4.92
C ALA A 649 -18.18 -3.31 6.05
N LEU A 650 -18.64 -4.54 5.79
CA LEU A 650 -19.22 -5.42 6.81
C LEU A 650 -18.18 -5.91 7.84
N ASP A 651 -16.95 -6.17 7.40
CA ASP A 651 -15.84 -6.52 8.28
C ASP A 651 -15.47 -5.38 9.23
N GLU A 652 -15.31 -4.17 8.69
CA GLU A 652 -14.87 -2.97 9.42
C GLU A 652 -15.89 -2.47 10.46
N ILE A 653 -17.19 -2.71 10.25
CA ILE A 653 -18.21 -2.41 11.27
C ILE A 653 -18.27 -3.49 12.38
N GLY A 654 -17.46 -4.55 12.23
CA GLY A 654 -17.28 -5.61 13.22
C GLY A 654 -18.60 -6.24 13.63
N SER A 655 -18.82 -6.34 14.95
CA SER A 655 -19.99 -7.01 15.51
C SER A 655 -21.34 -6.38 15.11
N LEU A 656 -21.36 -5.15 14.56
CA LEU A 656 -22.57 -4.55 14.00
C LEU A 656 -23.09 -5.30 12.76
N ALA A 657 -22.23 -6.05 12.06
CA ALA A 657 -22.58 -6.89 10.92
C ALA A 657 -23.15 -8.26 11.32
N LEU A 658 -23.34 -8.58 12.60
CA LEU A 658 -23.79 -9.92 13.03
C LEU A 658 -25.08 -10.39 12.34
N ALA A 659 -26.02 -9.47 12.09
CA ALA A 659 -27.28 -9.78 11.41
C ALA A 659 -27.09 -10.21 9.93
N THR A 660 -25.95 -9.92 9.32
CA THR A 660 -25.62 -10.31 7.94
C THR A 660 -24.83 -11.61 7.85
N LEU A 661 -24.61 -12.33 8.97
CA LEU A 661 -23.88 -13.60 8.98
C LEU A 661 -24.41 -14.62 7.95
N PRO A 662 -25.73 -14.82 7.77
CA PRO A 662 -26.23 -15.71 6.71
C PRO A 662 -25.81 -15.27 5.31
N ALA A 663 -25.83 -13.96 5.03
CA ALA A 663 -25.40 -13.41 3.75
C ALA A 663 -23.89 -13.57 3.54
N LEU A 664 -23.08 -13.36 4.58
CA LEU A 664 -21.63 -13.59 4.52
C LEU A 664 -21.31 -15.06 4.22
N ARG A 665 -22.00 -16.00 4.87
CA ARG A 665 -21.86 -17.44 4.60
C ARG A 665 -22.28 -17.82 3.17
N GLN A 666 -23.38 -17.24 2.68
CA GLN A 666 -23.80 -17.41 1.29
C GLN A 666 -22.74 -16.87 0.31
N ALA A 667 -22.19 -15.69 0.58
CA ALA A 667 -21.13 -15.09 -0.23
C ALA A 667 -19.80 -15.87 -0.18
N GLY A 668 -19.64 -16.82 0.75
CA GLY A 668 -18.53 -17.78 0.74
C GLY A 668 -18.45 -18.61 -0.56
N GLY A 669 -19.56 -18.69 -1.31
CA GLY A 669 -19.62 -19.29 -2.65
C GLY A 669 -19.37 -18.34 -3.82
N ASP A 670 -18.95 -17.09 -3.60
CA ASP A 670 -18.72 -16.10 -4.68
C ASP A 670 -17.71 -16.62 -5.71
N ALA A 671 -17.87 -16.26 -6.99
CA ALA A 671 -16.92 -16.64 -8.04
C ALA A 671 -15.55 -15.98 -7.86
N ASN A 672 -15.51 -14.77 -7.29
CA ASN A 672 -14.28 -14.03 -7.05
C ASN A 672 -13.58 -14.48 -5.76
N LEU A 673 -12.30 -14.85 -5.87
CA LEU A 673 -11.50 -15.34 -4.74
C LEU A 673 -11.38 -14.31 -3.61
N GLN A 674 -11.15 -13.03 -3.93
CA GLN A 674 -10.99 -12.00 -2.92
C GLN A 674 -12.27 -11.77 -2.12
N VAL A 675 -13.44 -11.84 -2.78
CA VAL A 675 -14.74 -11.75 -2.08
C VAL A 675 -14.89 -12.93 -1.11
N ARG A 676 -14.61 -14.16 -1.56
CA ARG A 676 -14.68 -15.36 -0.70
C ARG A 676 -13.77 -15.26 0.52
N GLN A 677 -12.53 -14.81 0.32
CA GLN A 677 -11.54 -14.65 1.40
C GLN A 677 -12.00 -13.61 2.42
N ALA A 678 -12.43 -12.43 1.97
CA ALA A 678 -12.93 -11.39 2.85
C ALA A 678 -14.11 -11.87 3.70
N VAL A 679 -15.16 -12.44 3.07
CA VAL A 679 -16.36 -12.87 3.80
C VAL A 679 -16.13 -14.11 4.66
N GLY A 680 -15.21 -14.99 4.27
CA GLY A 680 -14.87 -16.20 5.02
C GLY A 680 -14.30 -15.85 6.39
N TYR A 681 -13.30 -14.96 6.43
CA TYR A 681 -12.75 -14.43 7.68
C TYR A 681 -13.84 -13.74 8.51
N THR A 682 -14.57 -12.78 7.93
CA THR A 682 -15.58 -12.01 8.67
C THR A 682 -16.67 -12.93 9.25
N ALA A 683 -17.14 -13.92 8.48
CA ALA A 683 -18.12 -14.89 8.95
C ALA A 683 -17.57 -15.71 10.12
N ALA A 684 -16.34 -16.19 10.04
CA ALA A 684 -15.69 -16.95 11.11
C ALA A 684 -15.49 -16.10 12.38
N VAL A 685 -15.07 -14.83 12.24
CA VAL A 685 -14.90 -13.92 13.38
C VAL A 685 -16.23 -13.60 14.06
N LEU A 686 -17.30 -13.36 13.29
CA LEU A 686 -18.64 -13.07 13.79
C LEU A 686 -19.31 -14.30 14.41
N ALA A 687 -19.08 -15.47 13.82
CA ALA A 687 -19.51 -16.75 14.37
C ALA A 687 -18.62 -17.22 15.53
N GLY A 688 -17.56 -16.48 15.90
CA GLY A 688 -16.57 -16.92 16.88
C GLY A 688 -16.00 -18.31 16.58
N GLU A 689 -15.85 -18.64 15.30
CA GLU A 689 -15.18 -19.84 14.79
C GLU A 689 -13.70 -19.54 14.50
N TRP A 690 -13.31 -18.26 14.48
CA TRP A 690 -11.93 -17.85 14.29
C TRP A 690 -11.08 -18.18 15.53
N PRO A 691 -9.99 -18.95 15.39
CA PRO A 691 -9.22 -19.44 16.52
C PRO A 691 -8.43 -18.29 17.17
N TYR A 692 -8.67 -18.05 18.45
CA TYR A 692 -7.79 -17.24 19.30
C TYR A 692 -7.32 -18.14 20.45
N ALA A 693 -6.17 -18.79 20.26
CA ALA A 693 -5.48 -19.69 21.20
C ALA A 693 -6.19 -21.02 21.56
N ASP A 694 -5.39 -22.10 21.61
CA ASP A 694 -5.65 -23.42 22.22
C ASP A 694 -6.96 -24.15 21.88
N GLY A 695 -7.60 -23.77 20.78
CA GLY A 695 -8.90 -24.29 20.41
C GLY A 695 -10.01 -23.85 21.38
N LEU A 696 -9.92 -22.65 21.96
CA LEU A 696 -11.03 -22.01 22.65
C LEU A 696 -11.47 -20.79 21.85
N SER A 697 -12.77 -20.66 21.57
CA SER A 697 -13.30 -19.52 20.84
C SER A 697 -14.36 -18.79 21.65
N LEU A 698 -14.18 -17.46 21.77
CA LEU A 698 -15.07 -16.59 22.54
C LEU A 698 -16.00 -15.81 21.62
N GLN A 699 -17.31 -15.98 21.81
CA GLN A 699 -18.34 -15.13 21.22
C GLN A 699 -18.85 -14.14 22.26
N LEU A 700 -18.87 -12.88 21.88
CA LEU A 700 -19.56 -11.80 22.56
C LEU A 700 -20.49 -11.18 21.52
N PRO A 701 -21.82 -11.34 21.63
CA PRO A 701 -22.75 -10.65 20.75
C PRO A 701 -22.57 -9.14 20.94
N ALA A 702 -22.82 -8.36 19.89
CA ALA A 702 -22.81 -6.90 19.97
C ALA A 702 -23.88 -6.44 20.98
N THR A 703 -23.46 -6.04 22.17
CA THR A 703 -24.35 -5.45 23.16
C THR A 703 -24.18 -3.94 23.13
N TRP A 704 -25.30 -3.24 22.99
CA TRP A 704 -25.39 -1.81 23.25
C TRP A 704 -25.72 -1.61 24.72
N LEU A 705 -24.92 -0.81 25.40
CA LEU A 705 -25.19 -0.37 26.77
C LEU A 705 -25.58 1.09 26.74
N VAL A 706 -26.49 1.50 27.61
CA VAL A 706 -26.71 2.91 27.89
C VAL A 706 -25.83 3.28 29.08
N ALA A 707 -25.08 4.38 28.98
CA ALA A 707 -24.28 4.85 30.11
C ALA A 707 -25.17 5.03 31.37
N GLY A 708 -24.78 4.42 32.49
CA GLY A 708 -25.53 4.43 33.74
C GLY A 708 -26.62 3.36 33.89
N GLU A 709 -26.91 2.55 32.86
CA GLU A 709 -27.89 1.46 32.95
C GLU A 709 -27.21 0.08 32.84
N PRO A 710 -27.67 -0.93 33.60
CA PRO A 710 -27.18 -2.29 33.48
C PRO A 710 -27.68 -2.90 32.16
N GLY A 711 -26.75 -3.36 31.31
CA GLY A 711 -27.08 -4.13 30.11
C GLY A 711 -26.48 -5.53 30.16
N ARG A 712 -27.21 -6.50 29.60
CA ARG A 712 -26.81 -7.90 29.65
C ARG A 712 -25.85 -8.24 28.50
N VAL A 713 -24.71 -8.81 28.87
CA VAL A 713 -23.70 -9.36 27.96
C VAL A 713 -23.66 -10.87 28.13
N THR A 714 -23.79 -11.61 27.03
CA THR A 714 -23.62 -13.06 27.04
C THR A 714 -22.24 -13.41 26.52
N VAL A 715 -21.43 -14.07 27.33
CA VAL A 715 -20.17 -14.67 26.92
C VAL A 715 -20.45 -16.11 26.51
N ARG A 716 -20.02 -16.52 25.31
CA ARG A 716 -20.00 -17.94 24.93
C ARG A 716 -18.58 -18.37 24.68
N LEU A 717 -18.22 -19.55 25.19
CA LEU A 717 -16.91 -20.14 25.02
C LEU A 717 -17.07 -21.53 24.41
N HIS A 718 -16.46 -21.78 23.26
CA HIS A 718 -16.49 -23.05 22.56
C HIS A 718 -15.09 -23.70 22.58
N ASN A 719 -15.00 -24.99 22.91
CA ASN A 719 -13.75 -25.76 22.87
C ASN A 719 -13.64 -26.50 21.54
N SER A 720 -12.90 -25.96 20.58
CA SER A 720 -12.51 -26.57 19.31
C SER A 720 -11.18 -27.35 19.34
N GLY A 721 -10.50 -27.46 20.50
CA GLY A 721 -9.20 -28.13 20.63
C GLY A 721 -9.30 -29.66 20.82
N GLU A 722 -8.16 -30.36 20.64
CA GLU A 722 -8.05 -31.82 20.90
C GLU A 722 -8.01 -32.17 22.41
N GLN A 723 -7.87 -31.18 23.31
CA GLN A 723 -7.84 -31.41 24.75
C GLN A 723 -9.20 -31.93 25.26
N ALA A 724 -9.17 -33.07 25.96
CA ALA A 724 -10.37 -33.79 26.35
C ALA A 724 -11.32 -33.01 27.28
N ARG A 725 -10.80 -32.11 28.15
CA ARG A 725 -11.56 -31.29 29.11
C ARG A 725 -10.80 -30.03 29.53
N VAL A 726 -11.46 -28.87 29.48
CA VAL A 726 -10.97 -27.60 30.07
C VAL A 726 -11.89 -27.19 31.23
N ASN A 727 -11.34 -26.91 32.41
CA ASN A 727 -12.13 -26.33 33.50
C ASN A 727 -12.29 -24.83 33.28
N ILE A 728 -13.52 -24.33 33.30
CA ILE A 728 -13.78 -22.93 32.97
C ILE A 728 -14.44 -22.25 34.15
N GLN A 729 -13.90 -21.09 34.51
CA GLN A 729 -14.52 -20.12 35.40
C GLN A 729 -14.61 -18.80 34.65
N LEU A 730 -15.76 -18.50 34.06
CA LEU A 730 -15.94 -17.25 33.31
C LEU A 730 -15.99 -16.07 34.28
N SER A 731 -15.01 -15.17 34.18
CA SER A 731 -15.05 -13.83 34.75
C SER A 731 -15.05 -12.81 33.61
N LEU A 732 -15.67 -11.65 33.80
CA LEU A 732 -15.66 -10.57 32.81
C LEU A 732 -14.81 -9.43 33.37
N ALA A 733 -13.64 -9.19 32.77
CA ALA A 733 -12.85 -8.00 33.09
C ALA A 733 -13.40 -6.81 32.30
N ALA A 734 -14.18 -5.95 32.95
CA ALA A 734 -14.75 -4.75 32.35
C ALA A 734 -13.71 -3.60 32.26
N PRO A 735 -13.93 -2.59 31.40
CA PRO A 735 -13.11 -1.38 31.39
C PRO A 735 -12.99 -0.72 32.77
N ASP A 736 -11.90 0.02 33.00
CA ASP A 736 -11.68 0.70 34.27
C ASP A 736 -12.88 1.56 34.68
N GLY A 737 -13.40 1.30 35.89
CA GLY A 737 -14.57 1.99 36.45
C GLY A 737 -15.94 1.38 36.12
N TRP A 738 -16.01 0.39 35.23
CA TRP A 738 -17.26 -0.31 34.91
C TRP A 738 -17.56 -1.42 35.91
N VAL A 739 -18.85 -1.70 36.13
CA VAL A 739 -19.31 -2.76 37.04
C VAL A 739 -19.82 -3.95 36.22
N ALA A 740 -19.15 -5.10 36.34
CA ALA A 740 -19.61 -6.37 35.79
C ALA A 740 -20.02 -7.32 36.90
N THR A 741 -21.28 -7.76 36.89
CA THR A 741 -21.80 -8.76 37.84
C THR A 741 -22.29 -10.00 37.08
N PRO A 742 -21.91 -11.22 37.50
CA PRO A 742 -22.47 -12.43 36.91
C PRO A 742 -23.99 -12.46 37.07
N ALA A 743 -24.73 -12.66 35.98
CA ALA A 743 -26.19 -12.80 36.00
C ALA A 743 -26.63 -14.18 36.54
N THR A 744 -25.69 -15.14 36.61
CA THR A 744 -25.81 -16.45 37.26
C THR A 744 -24.52 -16.76 38.04
N PRO A 745 -24.55 -17.54 39.15
CA PRO A 745 -23.34 -17.89 39.90
C PRO A 745 -22.32 -18.60 39.00
N ALA A 746 -21.07 -18.14 39.02
CA ALA A 746 -19.98 -18.75 38.25
C ALA A 746 -19.71 -20.18 38.75
N GLY A 747 -20.34 -21.16 38.11
CA GLY A 747 -20.08 -22.58 38.35
C GLY A 747 -18.85 -23.04 37.57
N TYR A 748 -17.98 -23.80 38.23
CA TYR A 748 -16.92 -24.56 37.57
C TYR A 748 -17.56 -25.65 36.70
N ALA A 749 -17.29 -25.63 35.39
CA ALA A 749 -17.70 -26.70 34.49
C ALA A 749 -16.51 -27.20 33.68
N ALA A 750 -16.38 -28.53 33.56
CA ALA A 750 -15.48 -29.15 32.61
C ALA A 750 -16.14 -29.09 31.22
N LEU A 751 -15.51 -28.40 30.26
CA LEU A 751 -15.98 -28.28 28.88
C LEU A 751 -15.23 -29.28 27.98
N PRO A 752 -15.92 -30.33 27.47
CA PRO A 752 -15.32 -31.27 26.53
C PRO A 752 -15.03 -30.62 25.18
N ALA A 753 -14.14 -31.22 24.40
CA ALA A 753 -13.95 -30.87 22.99
C ALA A 753 -15.28 -30.90 22.21
N GLY A 754 -15.48 -29.96 21.30
CA GLY A 754 -16.67 -29.74 20.50
C GLY A 754 -17.87 -29.11 21.22
N HIS A 755 -17.76 -28.72 22.48
CA HIS A 755 -18.88 -28.18 23.27
C HIS A 755 -18.77 -26.67 23.52
N THR A 756 -19.92 -26.04 23.78
CA THR A 756 -20.04 -24.60 24.09
C THR A 756 -20.64 -24.40 25.48
N VAL A 757 -20.10 -23.46 26.24
CA VAL A 757 -20.69 -22.95 27.49
C VAL A 757 -21.08 -21.47 27.32
N GLU A 758 -22.19 -21.05 27.92
CA GLU A 758 -22.65 -19.66 27.92
C GLU A 758 -22.78 -19.12 29.35
N ALA A 759 -22.39 -17.86 29.58
CA ALA A 759 -22.64 -17.14 30.83
C ALA A 759 -23.11 -15.71 30.56
N GLY A 760 -24.10 -15.27 31.32
CA GLY A 760 -24.58 -13.88 31.29
C GLY A 760 -23.88 -13.03 32.34
N PHE A 761 -23.54 -11.80 31.98
CA PHE A 761 -23.03 -10.76 32.87
C PHE A 761 -23.90 -9.52 32.70
N ASP A 762 -24.34 -8.93 33.80
CA ASP A 762 -24.93 -7.60 33.78
C ASP A 762 -23.78 -6.59 33.91
N LEU A 763 -23.64 -5.72 32.91
CA LEU A 763 -22.54 -4.79 32.76
C LEU A 763 -23.08 -3.35 32.76
N THR A 764 -22.53 -2.51 33.63
CA THR A 764 -22.93 -1.10 33.76
C THR A 764 -21.74 -0.19 33.47
N ALA A 765 -21.87 0.63 32.43
CA ALA A 765 -20.91 1.69 32.13
C ALA A 765 -21.15 2.90 33.05
N PRO A 766 -20.10 3.58 33.55
CA PRO A 766 -20.26 4.80 34.34
C PRO A 766 -21.11 5.87 33.64
N PRO A 767 -21.91 6.65 34.37
CA PRO A 767 -22.51 7.87 33.84
C PRO A 767 -21.43 8.78 33.22
N GLY A 768 -21.72 9.38 32.07
CA GLY A 768 -20.75 10.19 31.32
C GLY A 768 -19.69 9.42 30.52
N THR A 769 -19.82 8.09 30.38
CA THR A 769 -18.97 7.32 29.47
C THR A 769 -19.14 7.80 28.03
N GLU A 770 -18.02 8.08 27.35
CA GLU A 770 -18.00 8.53 25.95
C GLU A 770 -18.69 7.50 25.03
N PRO A 771 -19.58 7.95 24.13
CA PRO A 771 -20.21 7.07 23.17
C PRO A 771 -19.18 6.44 22.24
N GLY A 772 -19.16 5.12 22.15
CA GLY A 772 -18.17 4.45 21.31
C GLY A 772 -17.88 3.02 21.69
N GLU A 773 -16.79 2.52 21.12
CA GLU A 773 -16.30 1.16 21.25
C GLU A 773 -15.44 1.04 22.52
N HIS A 774 -15.86 0.22 23.46
CA HIS A 774 -15.15 -0.13 24.70
C HIS A 774 -14.78 -1.60 24.67
N PHE A 775 -13.75 -2.02 25.40
CA PHE A 775 -13.26 -3.39 25.32
C PHE A 775 -13.41 -4.13 26.64
N ILE A 776 -13.93 -5.36 26.57
CA ILE A 776 -13.72 -6.32 27.65
C ILE A 776 -12.24 -6.71 27.65
N HIS A 777 -11.61 -6.70 28.82
CA HIS A 777 -10.17 -6.94 28.98
C HIS A 777 -9.81 -8.42 29.15
N GLY A 778 -10.80 -9.29 29.31
CA GLY A 778 -10.57 -10.73 29.28
C GLY A 778 -11.68 -11.56 29.90
N VAL A 779 -11.61 -12.84 29.55
CA VAL A 779 -12.32 -13.94 30.19
C VAL A 779 -11.26 -14.91 30.66
N THR A 780 -11.11 -15.06 31.98
CA THR A 780 -10.13 -16.00 32.52
C THR A 780 -10.66 -17.43 32.40
N THR A 781 -9.81 -18.39 32.03
CA THR A 781 -10.13 -19.83 32.03
C THR A 781 -8.99 -20.59 32.72
N TYR A 782 -9.27 -21.73 33.38
CA TYR A 782 -8.26 -22.43 34.17
C TYR A 782 -8.13 -23.89 33.71
N SER A 783 -7.07 -24.23 32.97
CA SER A 783 -6.82 -25.63 32.62
C SER A 783 -6.30 -26.43 33.82
N THR A 784 -6.68 -27.72 33.92
CA THR A 784 -6.23 -28.66 34.97
C THR A 784 -4.72 -28.94 34.96
N ALA A 785 -3.98 -28.45 33.96
CA ALA A 785 -2.52 -28.54 33.91
C ALA A 785 -1.79 -27.48 34.75
N GLY A 786 -2.50 -26.63 35.51
CA GLY A 786 -1.88 -25.64 36.40
C GLY A 786 -1.33 -24.39 35.71
N HIS A 787 -1.63 -24.21 34.42
CA HIS A 787 -1.40 -22.96 33.71
C HIS A 787 -2.65 -22.08 33.77
N ASP A 788 -2.49 -20.85 34.26
CA ASP A 788 -3.51 -19.80 34.20
C ASP A 788 -3.70 -19.42 32.73
N MET A 789 -4.84 -19.81 32.13
CA MET A 789 -5.16 -19.48 30.75
C MET A 789 -6.09 -18.27 30.74
N SER A 790 -5.53 -17.09 30.96
CA SER A 790 -6.28 -15.86 30.78
C SER A 790 -6.44 -15.58 29.29
N THR A 791 -7.57 -15.96 28.69
CA THR A 791 -7.89 -15.51 27.33
C THR A 791 -8.35 -14.07 27.41
N ARG A 792 -7.41 -13.14 27.18
CA ARG A 792 -7.77 -11.74 26.98
C ARG A 792 -8.40 -11.64 25.60
N VAL A 793 -9.69 -11.31 25.54
CA VAL A 793 -10.36 -11.10 24.26
C VAL A 793 -10.82 -9.67 24.19
N ARG A 794 -10.16 -8.93 23.31
CA ARG A 794 -10.51 -7.54 23.01
C ARG A 794 -11.72 -7.53 22.06
N ARG A 795 -12.94 -7.68 22.59
CA ARG A 795 -14.19 -7.50 21.81
C ARG A 795 -14.86 -6.18 22.15
N PRO A 796 -15.46 -5.51 21.14
CA PRO A 796 -16.15 -4.26 21.35
C PRO A 796 -17.51 -4.38 22.01
N ILE A 797 -17.73 -3.52 23.01
CA ILE A 797 -19.03 -3.16 23.58
C ILE A 797 -19.30 -1.72 23.18
N TYR A 798 -20.51 -1.44 22.71
CA TYR A 798 -20.88 -0.08 22.31
C TYR A 798 -21.66 0.60 23.43
N VAL A 799 -21.17 1.73 23.92
CA VAL A 799 -21.91 2.58 24.87
C VAL A 799 -22.63 3.67 24.11
N GLU A 800 -23.93 3.77 24.30
CA GLU A 800 -24.72 4.94 23.94
C GLU A 800 -24.49 6.04 25.00
N GLY A 801 -24.19 7.26 24.55
CA GLY A 801 -24.26 8.42 25.44
C GLY A 801 -25.68 8.61 25.97
N GLU A 802 -25.79 9.21 27.16
CA GLU A 802 -27.05 9.43 27.86
C GLU A 802 -28.16 9.94 26.93
N PRO A 803 -29.40 9.45 27.07
CA PRO A 803 -30.55 10.07 26.42
C PRO A 803 -30.61 11.53 26.86
N ALA A 804 -30.57 12.46 25.89
CA ALA A 804 -30.75 13.88 26.13
C ALA A 804 -32.19 14.23 26.51
#